data_AF-A0A178DEH5-F1
#
_entry.id   AF-A0A178DEH5-F1
#
_cell.length_a   1.000
_cell.length_b   1.000
_cell.length_c   1.000
_cell.angle_alpha   90.00
_cell.angle_beta   90.00
_cell.angle_gamma   90.00
#
_symmetry.space_group_name_H-M   'P 1'
#
loop_
_entity.id
_entity.type
_entity.pdbx_description
1 polymer ?
#
loop_
_entity_poly.entity_id
_entity_poly.type
_entity_poly.pdbx_seq_one_letter_code
_entity_poly.pdbx_strand_id
1 'polypeptide(L)'
;MQVNNSSSCGSSTVVLEMPLRSHQPEEPGKSPPVYEDISAGALPAPSTATPQLQKWNSPRINMWRCLGTFYSFIILGANDGAYGALIPYLETFYGVNYTVISLIFLSPIVGYTMSALLNNYIHTIYGQRGVAWIMSTSHLCAYTIICVHPPYPVLVIVFILAGFGNGLGDSGWNAWIGDMANPNEVLGFLHGFYGLGAALAPLIATTLVTQAGWRWYEFYYLMVGAAFIEVIVLVGTFWKADGRAYNAEHPQTADLDTSESSTPTTSDNAVAARQVDKKQSIFSRLNPRGKRAKGKSKTLEAVKQRVTLIASVFLLIYVGVEVSVGGWIVTFMWRVRKGSPFASGLTSMGFWLGITVGRLVLGFVTARLFKSEKHAIAVYLLCSVALQLMFWLIPNFVVSAVMVGLLGFFLGPLFPAAIVALTKLLPKKLHVPAVGFAAAFGASGACVLPFAVGAIANAKGVKVLQPIILAALELSSDHDPIFRASPNEASNQGQSSGNVIVHDPTDPKSNPEMRFEAPPVEPPVQNPKTRLQPESADEGPVLSKQDDVAAQPKSYSPKGSGHSGSTNPSTHWSTFSERPKFEKALARVISLLPGEMEGRDLLRAVEGTGKEKLREMGLRVREYKKFFEAWEELHLTFDEEGGSYVRDDVIQYLRHHQHQPSADDIGESSLAQTIHSYEAYRYFLVKFGQLLFPWTAPYFPDHMTLHSHFKKGGRGIVLTAGDDQAPFLLTIIPTFRKLGCTLPIEIMYLGDSDLSEDYRSDLESLDGVLTRDIAQMVNDEGWKLAGWAAKPFAILYSSFREVIFIDADSLFFVNPETLFEDPAYQKAGALFFRDRLIMPESKKRWLQQILPKPISRQVKQSRFWTGDSGHMQESGVIVVDKWRHFIALLLVTRMNGPDRDGNKDEGRVGIYDMVYGDKETFWLGWELVGDQDYAFHQGDAGTMGVVQDHKDEERKPRMVKKKRPVMDENGQPKLDENGQEITEEYEVAEEPEEHEPEERPEPSNYTICSPQLLHLDLNGKPLWFNGWLLDNKFADKKQKKFGKFEHYLIEPRDIREPGAWQLEESNMCCLTTDADLKRDFSPEEKDILNMMINQAKEVGVTAG
;
A
#
# COMPACT_ATOMS: atom_id res chain seq x y z
N MET A 1 -24.73 -0.16 -37.38
CA MET A 1 -25.71 0.33 -38.39
C MET A 1 -24.92 1.06 -39.46
N GLN A 2 -25.25 0.93 -40.75
CA GLN A 2 -24.88 1.96 -41.72
C GLN A 2 -25.84 3.15 -41.54
N VAL A 3 -25.38 4.36 -41.82
CA VAL A 3 -26.21 5.58 -41.85
C VAL A 3 -26.00 6.25 -43.19
N ASN A 4 -27.08 6.44 -43.94
CA ASN A 4 -27.11 7.34 -45.10
C ASN A 4 -27.74 8.65 -44.65
N ASN A 5 -27.12 9.79 -45.00
CA ASN A 5 -27.66 11.11 -44.70
C ASN A 5 -28.65 11.56 -45.78
N SER A 6 -29.79 12.12 -45.35
CA SER A 6 -30.57 13.05 -46.17
C SER A 6 -31.02 14.24 -45.32
N SER A 7 -30.54 15.41 -45.70
CA SER A 7 -30.74 16.73 -45.09
C SER A 7 -32.15 17.04 -44.56
N SER A 8 -32.26 17.37 -43.27
CA SER A 8 -32.79 18.66 -42.79
C SER A 8 -32.62 18.78 -41.26
N CYS A 9 -32.96 19.93 -40.68
CA CYS A 9 -32.70 20.26 -39.27
C CYS A 9 -33.47 19.33 -38.30
N GLY A 10 -32.76 18.56 -37.47
CA GLY A 10 -33.38 17.71 -36.45
C GLY A 10 -32.35 16.96 -35.58
N SER A 11 -32.54 17.00 -34.26
CA SER A 11 -31.76 16.17 -33.32
C SER A 11 -32.21 14.71 -33.44
N SER A 12 -31.25 13.78 -33.55
CA SER A 12 -31.53 12.36 -33.76
C SER A 12 -31.14 11.54 -32.52
N THR A 13 -32.07 11.41 -31.57
CA THR A 13 -31.90 10.57 -30.38
C THR A 13 -32.01 9.09 -30.75
N VAL A 14 -30.99 8.29 -30.42
CA VAL A 14 -31.05 6.83 -30.56
C VAL A 14 -31.63 6.22 -29.29
N VAL A 15 -32.84 5.66 -29.39
CA VAL A 15 -33.47 4.90 -28.30
C VAL A 15 -33.06 3.44 -28.40
N LEU A 16 -32.66 2.85 -27.27
CA LEU A 16 -32.45 1.42 -27.09
C LEU A 16 -33.51 0.88 -26.11
N GLU A 17 -34.51 0.19 -26.64
CA GLU A 17 -35.46 -0.54 -25.80
C GLU A 17 -34.84 -1.84 -25.25
N MET A 18 -35.20 -2.18 -24.01
CA MET A 18 -35.01 -3.51 -23.43
C MET A 18 -36.37 -4.08 -23.00
N PRO A 19 -36.61 -5.40 -23.09
CA PRO A 19 -37.95 -5.96 -22.90
C PRO A 19 -38.39 -5.93 -21.43
N LEU A 20 -39.61 -5.45 -21.18
CA LEU A 20 -40.29 -5.61 -19.90
C LEU A 20 -40.63 -7.09 -19.66
N ARG A 21 -40.29 -7.61 -18.48
CA ARG A 21 -40.78 -8.92 -18.00
C ARG A 21 -42.17 -8.75 -17.37
N SER A 22 -43.13 -9.56 -17.78
CA SER A 22 -44.47 -9.60 -17.21
C SER A 22 -44.50 -10.38 -15.88
N HIS A 23 -45.26 -9.88 -14.91
CA HIS A 23 -45.66 -10.67 -13.74
C HIS A 23 -46.80 -11.64 -14.09
N GLN A 24 -46.82 -12.80 -13.44
CA GLN A 24 -48.01 -13.62 -13.22
C GLN A 24 -48.18 -13.89 -11.72
N PRO A 25 -49.42 -14.12 -11.23
CA PRO A 25 -49.69 -14.33 -9.80
C PRO A 25 -49.63 -15.81 -9.39
N GLU A 26 -49.27 -16.08 -8.13
CA GLU A 26 -49.30 -17.41 -7.52
C GLU A 26 -50.61 -17.70 -6.78
N GLU A 27 -50.96 -18.99 -6.65
CA GLU A 27 -52.14 -19.46 -5.91
C GLU A 27 -51.85 -19.76 -4.42
N PRO A 28 -52.82 -19.57 -3.49
CA PRO A 28 -52.61 -19.79 -2.07
C PRO A 28 -52.91 -21.24 -1.64
N GLY A 29 -52.01 -21.88 -0.87
CA GLY A 29 -52.39 -23.11 -0.16
C GLY A 29 -51.31 -24.03 0.43
N LYS A 30 -50.68 -23.65 1.55
CA LYS A 30 -50.24 -24.57 2.62
C LYS A 30 -49.93 -23.83 3.93
N SER A 31 -50.12 -24.52 5.06
CA SER A 31 -50.07 -23.95 6.41
C SER A 31 -48.64 -23.81 6.98
N PRO A 32 -48.37 -22.82 7.84
CA PRO A 32 -47.04 -22.60 8.40
C PRO A 32 -46.68 -23.61 9.51
N PRO A 33 -45.40 -24.00 9.63
CA PRO A 33 -44.86 -24.63 10.83
C PRO A 33 -44.55 -23.57 11.93
N VAL A 34 -44.51 -24.05 13.16
CA VAL A 34 -44.23 -23.32 14.41
C VAL A 34 -42.85 -22.62 14.37
N TYR A 35 -42.77 -21.39 14.91
CA TYR A 35 -41.50 -20.77 15.29
C TYR A 35 -41.02 -21.36 16.62
N GLU A 36 -39.82 -21.96 16.61
CA GLU A 36 -38.98 -22.11 17.81
C GLU A 36 -37.90 -21.03 17.79
N ASP A 37 -37.49 -20.54 18.97
CA ASP A 37 -36.42 -19.54 19.10
C ASP A 37 -35.07 -20.12 18.67
N ILE A 38 -34.66 -19.82 17.44
CA ILE A 38 -33.28 -20.04 16.99
C ILE A 38 -32.44 -18.87 17.48
N SER A 39 -31.73 -19.08 18.58
CA SER A 39 -30.65 -18.21 19.05
C SER A 39 -29.68 -17.91 17.92
N ALA A 40 -29.10 -16.69 17.91
CA ALA A 40 -28.29 -16.17 16.81
C ALA A 40 -27.13 -17.11 16.42
N GLY A 41 -27.41 -18.00 15.47
CA GLY A 41 -26.42 -18.87 14.86
C GLY A 41 -25.42 -18.00 14.12
N ALA A 42 -24.13 -18.19 14.40
CA ALA A 42 -23.08 -17.46 13.72
C ALA A 42 -23.29 -17.57 12.20
N LEU A 43 -23.31 -16.42 11.52
CA LEU A 43 -23.21 -16.39 10.07
C LEU A 43 -22.01 -17.25 9.67
N PRO A 44 -22.15 -18.16 8.68
CA PRO A 44 -21.03 -19.00 8.27
C PRO A 44 -19.88 -18.07 7.91
N ALA A 45 -18.73 -18.27 8.57
CA ALA A 45 -17.57 -17.39 8.43
C ALA A 45 -17.31 -17.17 6.93
N PRO A 46 -17.22 -15.91 6.45
CA PRO A 46 -17.07 -15.64 5.04
C PRO A 46 -15.86 -16.43 4.55
N SER A 47 -16.03 -17.16 3.44
CA SER A 47 -14.98 -18.04 2.91
C SER A 47 -13.89 -17.27 2.18
N THR A 48 -13.42 -16.18 2.80
CA THR A 48 -12.22 -15.41 2.45
C THR A 48 -10.95 -16.20 2.78
N ALA A 49 -10.91 -17.45 2.34
CA ALA A 49 -9.68 -18.15 2.05
C ALA A 49 -9.09 -17.53 0.77
N THR A 50 -8.60 -16.29 0.89
CA THR A 50 -7.50 -15.83 0.03
C THR A 50 -6.41 -16.89 0.15
N PRO A 51 -5.96 -17.51 -0.96
CA PRO A 51 -5.02 -18.62 -0.87
C PRO A 51 -3.73 -18.11 -0.24
N GLN A 52 -3.39 -18.62 0.95
CA GLN A 52 -2.16 -18.26 1.65
C GLN A 52 -0.98 -18.52 0.70
N LEU A 53 -0.28 -17.45 0.32
CA LEU A 53 0.90 -17.55 -0.53
C LEU A 53 1.93 -18.44 0.17
N GLN A 54 2.42 -19.45 -0.53
CA GLN A 54 3.23 -20.49 0.10
C GLN A 54 4.53 -19.86 0.63
N LYS A 55 4.85 -20.06 1.92
CA LYS A 55 6.12 -19.61 2.49
C LYS A 55 7.23 -20.58 2.01
N TRP A 56 8.46 -20.12 1.85
CA TRP A 56 9.57 -20.97 1.36
C TRP A 56 9.81 -22.24 2.19
N ASN A 57 9.40 -22.23 3.47
CA ASN A 57 9.49 -23.35 4.41
C ASN A 57 8.15 -24.08 4.67
N SER A 58 7.02 -23.56 4.18
CA SER A 58 5.67 -23.99 4.58
C SER A 58 4.74 -24.14 3.36
N PRO A 59 4.20 -25.35 3.06
CA PRO A 59 4.42 -26.61 3.79
C PRO A 59 5.87 -27.11 3.74
N ARG A 60 6.29 -27.94 4.72
CA ARG A 60 7.70 -28.38 4.90
C ARG A 60 8.40 -29.00 3.66
N ILE A 61 7.65 -29.44 2.65
CA ILE A 61 8.21 -29.88 1.37
C ILE A 61 8.81 -28.73 0.54
N ASN A 62 8.30 -27.49 0.71
CA ASN A 62 8.79 -26.32 0.01
C ASN A 62 10.24 -25.99 0.37
N MET A 63 10.67 -26.22 1.61
CA MET A 63 12.08 -26.05 2.00
C MET A 63 13.01 -26.84 1.07
N TRP A 64 12.66 -28.11 0.79
CA TRP A 64 13.44 -28.98 -0.10
C TRP A 64 13.30 -28.59 -1.57
N ARG A 65 12.12 -28.15 -2.00
CA ARG A 65 11.90 -27.64 -3.37
C ARG A 65 12.69 -26.35 -3.64
N CYS A 66 12.69 -25.39 -2.71
CA CYS A 66 13.45 -24.15 -2.80
C CYS A 66 14.96 -24.41 -2.85
N LEU A 67 15.48 -25.29 -1.99
CA LEU A 67 16.88 -25.74 -2.05
C LEU A 67 17.18 -26.45 -3.38
N GLY A 68 16.24 -27.22 -3.93
CA GLY A 68 16.34 -27.80 -5.26
C GLY A 68 16.41 -26.77 -6.38
N THR A 69 15.56 -25.74 -6.35
CA THR A 69 15.61 -24.63 -7.33
C THR A 69 16.85 -23.76 -7.19
N PHE A 70 17.38 -23.58 -5.98
CA PHE A 70 18.68 -22.93 -5.78
C PHE A 70 19.81 -23.76 -6.42
N TYR A 71 19.80 -25.09 -6.24
CA TYR A 71 20.78 -25.98 -6.87
C TYR A 71 20.69 -25.97 -8.40
N SER A 72 19.48 -25.96 -8.97
CA SER A 72 19.32 -25.84 -10.44
C SER A 72 19.81 -24.48 -10.96
N PHE A 73 19.66 -23.40 -10.20
CA PHE A 73 20.22 -22.09 -10.55
C PHE A 73 21.75 -22.06 -10.50
N ILE A 74 22.41 -22.80 -9.60
CA ILE A 74 23.88 -23.00 -9.64
C ILE A 74 24.28 -23.65 -10.97
N ILE A 75 23.53 -24.64 -11.46
CA ILE A 75 23.82 -25.33 -12.74
C ILE A 75 23.57 -24.40 -13.93
N LEU A 76 22.48 -23.64 -13.91
CA LEU A 76 22.10 -22.66 -14.93
C LEU A 76 23.18 -21.56 -15.07
N GLY A 77 23.66 -21.02 -13.95
CA GLY A 77 24.79 -20.08 -13.93
C GLY A 77 26.13 -20.71 -14.32
N ALA A 78 26.38 -21.95 -13.89
CA ALA A 78 27.59 -22.69 -14.26
C ALA A 78 27.67 -22.97 -15.78
N ASN A 79 26.54 -23.24 -16.42
CA ASN A 79 26.42 -23.37 -17.87
C ASN A 79 26.86 -22.08 -18.59
N ASP A 80 26.25 -20.96 -18.22
CA ASP A 80 26.41 -19.70 -18.94
C ASP A 80 27.78 -19.05 -18.66
N GLY A 81 28.29 -19.18 -17.43
CA GLY A 81 29.65 -18.77 -17.08
C GLY A 81 30.73 -19.59 -17.79
N ALA A 82 30.52 -20.90 -18.00
CA ALA A 82 31.52 -21.77 -18.65
C ALA A 82 31.85 -21.33 -20.10
N TYR A 83 30.88 -20.80 -20.86
CA TYR A 83 31.08 -20.41 -22.26
C TYR A 83 32.30 -19.47 -22.42
N GLY A 84 32.39 -18.42 -21.60
CA GLY A 84 33.45 -17.41 -21.73
C GLY A 84 34.85 -17.94 -21.44
N ALA A 85 34.97 -18.90 -20.51
CA ALA A 85 36.23 -19.58 -20.23
C ALA A 85 36.62 -20.60 -21.31
N LEU A 86 35.63 -21.22 -21.97
CA LEU A 86 35.86 -22.31 -22.93
C LEU A 86 36.08 -21.85 -24.39
N ILE A 87 35.56 -20.68 -24.78
CA ILE A 87 35.69 -20.13 -26.15
C ILE A 87 37.10 -20.23 -26.76
N PRO A 88 38.20 -19.84 -26.08
CA PRO A 88 39.52 -19.86 -26.71
C PRO A 88 40.04 -21.28 -27.00
N TYR A 89 39.58 -22.26 -26.22
CA TYR A 89 39.91 -23.68 -26.42
C TYR A 89 39.01 -24.32 -27.49
N LEU A 90 37.73 -23.94 -27.54
CA LEU A 90 36.79 -24.35 -28.59
C LEU A 90 37.20 -23.82 -29.98
N GLU A 91 37.58 -22.54 -30.06
CA GLU A 91 38.13 -21.89 -31.26
C GLU A 91 39.31 -22.70 -31.82
N THR A 92 40.25 -23.05 -30.94
CA THR A 92 41.46 -23.81 -31.27
C THR A 92 41.16 -25.27 -31.62
N PHE A 93 40.21 -25.92 -30.93
CA PHE A 93 39.88 -27.34 -31.13
C PHE A 93 39.10 -27.60 -32.43
N TYR A 94 38.15 -26.72 -32.78
CA TYR A 94 37.33 -26.85 -33.98
C TYR A 94 37.87 -26.08 -35.20
N GLY A 95 38.91 -25.25 -35.04
CA GLY A 95 39.47 -24.44 -36.14
C GLY A 95 38.52 -23.36 -36.66
N VAL A 96 37.63 -22.86 -35.80
CA VAL A 96 36.54 -21.92 -36.16
C VAL A 96 36.94 -20.48 -35.86
N ASN A 97 36.35 -19.52 -36.59
CA ASN A 97 36.58 -18.09 -36.38
C ASN A 97 35.60 -17.47 -35.37
N TYR A 98 35.78 -16.20 -35.01
CA TYR A 98 34.95 -15.55 -33.98
C TYR A 98 33.46 -15.49 -34.32
N THR A 99 33.09 -15.26 -35.58
CA THR A 99 31.66 -15.27 -35.97
C THR A 99 31.05 -16.66 -35.80
N VAL A 100 31.79 -17.71 -36.16
CA VAL A 100 31.32 -19.10 -36.11
C VAL A 100 31.25 -19.61 -34.66
N ILE A 101 32.28 -19.40 -33.84
CA ILE A 101 32.25 -19.82 -32.41
C ILE A 101 31.14 -19.10 -31.62
N SER A 102 30.78 -17.88 -32.01
CA SER A 102 29.73 -17.11 -31.35
C SER A 102 28.32 -17.69 -31.53
N LEU A 103 28.13 -18.63 -32.46
CA LEU A 103 26.84 -19.30 -32.63
C LEU A 103 26.42 -20.09 -31.38
N ILE A 104 27.35 -20.46 -30.49
CA ILE A 104 27.00 -21.03 -29.17
C ILE A 104 26.14 -20.05 -28.34
N PHE A 105 26.41 -18.74 -28.39
CA PHE A 105 25.61 -17.72 -27.70
C PHE A 105 24.26 -17.48 -28.38
N LEU A 106 24.16 -17.66 -29.70
CA LEU A 106 22.90 -17.44 -30.42
C LEU A 106 21.92 -18.63 -30.29
N SER A 107 22.45 -19.84 -30.09
CA SER A 107 21.68 -21.08 -30.00
C SER A 107 20.62 -21.13 -28.89
N PRO A 108 20.81 -20.59 -27.67
CA PRO A 108 19.83 -20.70 -26.60
C PRO A 108 18.55 -19.93 -26.90
N ILE A 109 18.56 -18.90 -27.77
CA ILE A 109 17.34 -18.17 -28.19
C ILE A 109 16.26 -19.14 -28.66
N VAL A 110 16.64 -20.15 -29.46
CA VAL A 110 15.68 -21.13 -30.00
C VAL A 110 15.10 -21.97 -28.85
N GLY A 111 15.93 -22.37 -27.89
CA GLY A 111 15.52 -23.12 -26.70
C GLY A 111 14.63 -22.30 -25.77
N TYR A 112 15.05 -21.08 -25.38
CA TYR A 112 14.27 -20.14 -24.59
C TYR A 112 12.93 -19.79 -25.26
N THR A 113 12.90 -19.59 -26.58
CA THR A 113 11.66 -19.32 -27.33
C THR A 113 10.73 -20.53 -27.34
N MET A 114 11.26 -21.73 -27.60
CA MET A 114 10.48 -22.97 -27.50
C MET A 114 9.94 -23.18 -26.08
N SER A 115 10.74 -22.87 -25.05
CA SER A 115 10.32 -22.95 -23.66
C SER A 115 9.21 -21.95 -23.34
N ALA A 116 9.35 -20.66 -23.69
CA ALA A 116 8.33 -19.64 -23.47
C ALA A 116 6.98 -19.99 -24.14
N LEU A 117 7.01 -20.65 -25.31
CA LEU A 117 5.82 -21.14 -26.00
C LEU A 117 5.20 -22.39 -25.35
N LEU A 118 6.02 -23.27 -24.77
CA LEU A 118 5.59 -24.57 -24.23
C LEU A 118 5.36 -24.58 -22.71
N ASN A 119 5.92 -23.66 -21.93
CA ASN A 119 5.94 -23.78 -20.47
C ASN A 119 4.53 -23.82 -19.86
N ASN A 120 3.63 -22.93 -20.30
CA ASN A 120 2.21 -22.96 -19.86
C ASN A 120 1.50 -24.29 -20.23
N TYR A 121 1.85 -24.90 -21.37
CA TYR A 121 1.32 -26.21 -21.77
C TYR A 121 1.90 -27.35 -20.91
N ILE A 122 3.19 -27.26 -20.55
CA ILE A 122 3.86 -28.20 -19.65
C ILE A 122 3.25 -28.12 -18.24
N HIS A 123 3.11 -26.92 -17.68
CA HIS A 123 2.47 -26.69 -16.38
C HIS A 123 1.02 -27.22 -16.35
N THR A 124 0.19 -26.88 -17.33
CA THR A 124 -1.24 -27.26 -17.31
C THR A 124 -1.51 -28.75 -17.56
N ILE A 125 -0.61 -29.50 -18.21
CA ILE A 125 -0.75 -30.95 -18.39
C ILE A 125 0.01 -31.75 -17.35
N TYR A 126 1.29 -31.43 -17.13
CA TYR A 126 2.19 -32.25 -16.32
C TYR A 126 2.35 -31.74 -14.89
N GLY A 127 2.13 -30.45 -14.64
CA GLY A 127 2.39 -29.76 -13.37
C GLY A 127 3.82 -29.27 -13.24
N GLN A 128 4.18 -28.74 -12.06
CA GLN A 128 5.56 -28.30 -11.77
C GLN A 128 6.56 -29.46 -11.87
N ARG A 129 6.15 -30.71 -11.61
CA ARG A 129 6.97 -31.90 -11.87
C ARG A 129 7.37 -32.06 -13.35
N GLY A 130 6.58 -31.51 -14.26
CA GLY A 130 6.87 -31.47 -15.70
C GLY A 130 8.05 -30.57 -16.01
N VAL A 131 8.08 -29.36 -15.42
CA VAL A 131 9.26 -28.47 -15.46
C VAL A 131 10.47 -29.14 -14.84
N ALA A 132 10.32 -29.67 -13.61
CA ALA A 132 11.39 -30.36 -12.87
C ALA A 132 12.07 -31.48 -13.67
N TRP A 133 11.29 -32.35 -14.32
CA TRP A 133 11.81 -33.41 -15.20
C TRP A 133 12.44 -32.80 -16.45
N ILE A 134 11.66 -32.06 -17.24
CA ILE A 134 12.04 -31.68 -18.61
C ILE A 134 13.28 -30.77 -18.61
N MET A 135 13.39 -29.84 -17.65
CA MET A 135 14.57 -28.98 -17.45
C MET A 135 15.84 -29.82 -17.20
N SER A 136 15.87 -30.54 -16.07
CA SER A 136 17.06 -31.27 -15.60
C SER A 136 17.47 -32.41 -16.55
N THR A 137 16.50 -33.04 -17.22
CA THR A 137 16.79 -34.04 -18.26
C THR A 137 17.32 -33.40 -19.54
N SER A 138 16.89 -32.18 -19.90
CA SER A 138 17.49 -31.45 -21.03
C SER A 138 18.94 -31.07 -20.74
N HIS A 139 19.25 -30.64 -19.51
CA HIS A 139 20.63 -30.40 -19.05
C HIS A 139 21.47 -31.68 -19.12
N LEU A 140 21.01 -32.77 -18.48
CA LEU A 140 21.72 -34.04 -18.42
C LEU A 140 21.99 -34.61 -19.81
N CYS A 141 20.99 -34.60 -20.70
CA CYS A 141 21.16 -35.01 -22.10
C CYS A 141 22.14 -34.10 -22.86
N ALA A 142 22.03 -32.78 -22.72
CA ALA A 142 22.93 -31.84 -23.41
C ALA A 142 24.38 -32.04 -22.98
N TYR A 143 24.67 -32.06 -21.68
CA TYR A 143 26.03 -32.24 -21.16
C TYR A 143 26.59 -33.61 -21.53
N THR A 144 25.79 -34.68 -21.49
CA THR A 144 26.20 -36.03 -21.93
C THR A 144 26.59 -36.06 -23.41
N ILE A 145 25.89 -35.33 -24.28
CA ILE A 145 26.25 -35.24 -25.70
C ILE A 145 27.50 -34.35 -25.90
N ILE A 146 27.71 -33.30 -25.09
CA ILE A 146 28.92 -32.47 -25.15
C ILE A 146 30.16 -33.27 -24.73
N CYS A 147 30.03 -34.16 -23.74
CA CYS A 147 31.09 -35.06 -23.29
C CYS A 147 31.68 -35.97 -24.39
N VAL A 148 30.93 -36.25 -25.47
CA VAL A 148 31.43 -37.01 -26.64
C VAL A 148 31.92 -36.11 -27.79
N HIS A 149 32.30 -34.86 -27.46
CA HIS A 149 33.00 -33.89 -28.32
C HIS A 149 32.48 -33.85 -29.78
N PRO A 150 31.17 -33.58 -29.99
CA PRO A 150 30.51 -33.73 -31.30
C PRO A 150 31.00 -32.67 -32.31
N PRO A 151 30.75 -32.83 -33.62
CA PRO A 151 31.08 -31.82 -34.62
C PRO A 151 30.45 -30.46 -34.29
N TYR A 152 31.15 -29.36 -34.60
CA TYR A 152 30.74 -28.02 -34.14
C TYR A 152 29.27 -27.63 -34.45
N PRO A 153 28.68 -27.91 -35.63
CA PRO A 153 27.26 -27.63 -35.87
C PRO A 153 26.31 -28.43 -34.96
N VAL A 154 26.70 -29.65 -34.57
CA VAL A 154 25.95 -30.48 -33.62
C VAL A 154 26.09 -29.92 -32.21
N LEU A 155 27.28 -29.43 -31.82
CA LEU A 155 27.50 -28.74 -30.55
C LEU A 155 26.56 -27.52 -30.40
N VAL A 156 26.42 -26.70 -31.45
CA VAL A 156 25.48 -25.57 -31.50
C VAL A 156 24.02 -26.04 -31.35
N ILE A 157 23.63 -27.15 -31.99
CA ILE A 157 22.27 -27.73 -31.83
C ILE A 157 22.05 -28.26 -30.41
N VAL A 158 23.07 -28.82 -29.76
CA VAL A 158 22.98 -29.33 -28.39
C VAL A 158 22.82 -28.20 -27.36
N PHE A 159 23.41 -27.03 -27.60
CA PHE A 159 23.15 -25.85 -26.76
C PHE A 159 21.72 -25.27 -26.91
N ILE A 160 20.98 -25.60 -27.99
CA ILE A 160 19.52 -25.34 -28.04
C ILE A 160 18.79 -26.17 -26.97
N LEU A 161 19.21 -27.42 -26.73
CA LEU A 161 18.61 -28.28 -25.70
C LEU A 161 18.95 -27.78 -24.29
N ALA A 162 20.20 -27.34 -24.06
CA ALA A 162 20.58 -26.68 -22.81
C ALA A 162 19.75 -25.40 -22.58
N GLY A 163 19.67 -24.51 -23.57
CA GLY A 163 18.86 -23.28 -23.49
C GLY A 163 17.35 -23.52 -23.34
N PHE A 164 16.82 -24.64 -23.83
CA PHE A 164 15.44 -25.05 -23.56
C PHE A 164 15.25 -25.46 -22.10
N GLY A 165 16.24 -26.16 -21.52
CA GLY A 165 16.30 -26.44 -20.09
C GLY A 165 16.36 -25.15 -19.26
N ASN A 166 17.37 -24.30 -19.49
CA ASN A 166 17.55 -23.03 -18.79
C ASN A 166 16.25 -22.19 -18.84
N GLY A 167 15.69 -21.94 -20.03
CA GLY A 167 14.48 -21.13 -20.18
C GLY A 167 13.23 -21.71 -19.51
N LEU A 168 13.14 -23.03 -19.34
CA LEU A 168 12.05 -23.69 -18.62
C LEU A 168 12.23 -23.55 -17.10
N GLY A 169 13.47 -23.64 -16.61
CA GLY A 169 13.83 -23.34 -15.23
C GLY A 169 13.62 -21.87 -14.88
N ASP A 170 14.12 -20.96 -15.70
CA ASP A 170 13.96 -19.52 -15.53
C ASP A 170 12.47 -19.15 -15.46
N SER A 171 11.68 -19.48 -16.48
CA SER A 171 10.28 -19.08 -16.51
C SER A 171 9.40 -19.85 -15.51
N GLY A 172 9.71 -21.10 -15.17
CA GLY A 172 8.98 -21.90 -14.19
C GLY A 172 9.29 -21.54 -12.74
N TRP A 173 10.57 -21.39 -12.37
CA TRP A 173 10.99 -21.16 -11.00
C TRP A 173 10.94 -19.69 -10.59
N ASN A 174 11.23 -18.72 -11.48
CA ASN A 174 10.99 -17.30 -11.16
C ASN A 174 9.48 -17.03 -10.98
N ALA A 175 8.60 -17.73 -11.71
CA ALA A 175 7.16 -17.64 -11.49
C ALA A 175 6.76 -18.26 -10.14
N TRP A 176 7.12 -19.52 -9.88
CA TRP A 176 6.73 -20.20 -8.64
C TRP A 176 7.28 -19.54 -7.36
N ILE A 177 8.50 -18.98 -7.41
CA ILE A 177 9.06 -18.20 -6.29
C ILE A 177 8.49 -16.78 -6.24
N GLY A 178 8.08 -16.21 -7.38
CA GLY A 178 7.33 -14.94 -7.43
C GLY A 178 5.92 -15.03 -6.82
N ASP A 179 5.31 -16.21 -6.79
CA ASP A 179 4.03 -16.53 -6.13
C ASP A 179 4.19 -16.93 -4.64
N MET A 180 5.39 -16.80 -4.04
CA MET A 180 5.61 -17.05 -2.61
C MET A 180 5.43 -15.80 -1.74
N ALA A 181 5.30 -16.02 -0.43
CA ALA A 181 5.55 -14.97 0.56
C ALA A 181 7.04 -14.53 0.53
N ASN A 182 7.29 -13.24 0.76
CA ASN A 182 8.60 -12.57 0.64
C ASN A 182 9.35 -12.85 -0.69
N PRO A 183 8.71 -12.66 -1.86
CA PRO A 183 9.28 -13.08 -3.14
C PRO A 183 10.61 -12.37 -3.44
N ASN A 184 10.75 -11.09 -3.07
CA ASN A 184 11.98 -10.31 -3.28
C ASN A 184 13.22 -10.97 -2.64
N GLU A 185 13.08 -11.56 -1.44
CA GLU A 185 14.19 -12.17 -0.70
C GLU A 185 14.56 -13.52 -1.31
N VAL A 186 13.56 -14.39 -1.54
CA VAL A 186 13.76 -15.75 -2.07
C VAL A 186 14.25 -15.70 -3.52
N LEU A 187 13.75 -14.76 -4.33
CA LEU A 187 14.22 -14.50 -5.69
C LEU A 187 15.64 -13.89 -5.69
N GLY A 188 15.97 -13.07 -4.68
CA GLY A 188 17.33 -12.58 -4.45
C GLY A 188 18.32 -13.70 -4.17
N PHE A 189 17.97 -14.67 -3.32
CA PHE A 189 18.77 -15.88 -3.10
C PHE A 189 18.89 -16.72 -4.37
N LEU A 190 17.80 -16.94 -5.11
CA LEU A 190 17.78 -17.69 -6.38
C LEU A 190 18.81 -17.14 -7.38
N HIS A 191 18.81 -15.82 -7.61
CA HIS A 191 19.76 -15.14 -8.52
C HIS A 191 21.17 -14.97 -7.94
N GLY A 192 21.31 -15.06 -6.61
CA GLY A 192 22.61 -15.17 -5.93
C GLY A 192 23.27 -16.54 -6.17
N PHE A 193 22.48 -17.62 -6.14
CA PHE A 193 22.97 -18.98 -6.44
C PHE A 193 23.33 -19.15 -7.93
N TYR A 194 22.63 -18.49 -8.86
CA TYR A 194 23.07 -18.36 -10.25
C TYR A 194 24.44 -17.67 -10.36
N GLY A 195 24.63 -16.53 -9.68
CA GLY A 195 25.92 -15.82 -9.66
C GLY A 195 27.06 -16.69 -9.12
N LEU A 196 26.81 -17.46 -8.07
CA LEU A 196 27.77 -18.42 -7.50
C LEU A 196 28.17 -19.50 -8.53
N GLY A 197 27.19 -20.07 -9.25
CA GLY A 197 27.46 -21.01 -10.34
C GLY A 197 28.33 -20.40 -11.44
N ALA A 198 27.95 -19.20 -11.89
CA ALA A 198 28.67 -18.45 -12.93
C ALA A 198 30.08 -18.02 -12.51
N ALA A 199 30.36 -17.86 -11.21
CA ALA A 199 31.70 -17.60 -10.69
C ALA A 199 32.56 -18.88 -10.57
N LEU A 200 31.96 -20.00 -10.19
CA LEU A 200 32.67 -21.28 -9.99
C LEU A 200 33.03 -21.96 -11.32
N ALA A 201 32.16 -21.94 -12.33
CA ALA A 201 32.40 -22.64 -13.58
C ALA A 201 33.64 -22.14 -14.37
N PRO A 202 33.87 -20.83 -14.58
CA PRO A 202 35.10 -20.32 -15.19
C PRO A 202 36.36 -20.76 -14.45
N LEU A 203 36.32 -20.77 -13.11
CA LEU A 203 37.44 -21.17 -12.27
C LEU A 203 37.77 -22.66 -12.44
N ILE A 204 36.75 -23.51 -12.36
CA ILE A 204 36.88 -24.97 -12.51
C ILE A 204 37.35 -25.30 -13.93
N ALA A 205 36.65 -24.81 -14.96
CA ALA A 205 36.99 -25.03 -16.37
C ALA A 205 38.41 -24.57 -16.72
N THR A 206 38.81 -23.37 -16.28
CA THR A 206 40.18 -22.86 -16.49
C THR A 206 41.22 -23.71 -15.77
N THR A 207 40.98 -24.08 -14.50
CA THR A 207 41.95 -24.85 -13.71
C THR A 207 42.16 -26.25 -14.28
N LEU A 208 41.09 -26.93 -14.68
CA LEU A 208 41.17 -28.25 -15.31
C LEU A 208 41.95 -28.20 -16.62
N VAL A 209 41.62 -27.26 -17.52
CA VAL A 209 42.26 -27.17 -18.84
C VAL A 209 43.72 -26.67 -18.76
N THR A 210 44.03 -25.75 -17.84
CA THR A 210 45.37 -25.11 -17.79
C THR A 210 46.34 -25.70 -16.78
N GLN A 211 45.88 -26.36 -15.72
CA GLN A 211 46.75 -26.97 -14.69
C GLN A 211 46.61 -28.48 -14.59
N ALA A 212 45.39 -29.04 -14.69
CA ALA A 212 45.20 -30.49 -14.70
C ALA A 212 45.46 -31.14 -16.08
N GLY A 213 45.60 -30.33 -17.14
CA GLY A 213 45.87 -30.79 -18.51
C GLY A 213 44.66 -31.38 -19.23
N TRP A 214 43.45 -31.18 -18.71
CA TRP A 214 42.21 -31.73 -19.25
C TRP A 214 41.80 -31.05 -20.57
N ARG A 215 40.98 -31.73 -21.36
CA ARG A 215 40.31 -31.17 -22.55
C ARG A 215 39.06 -30.40 -22.13
N TRP A 216 38.66 -29.44 -22.97
CA TRP A 216 37.51 -28.57 -22.73
C TRP A 216 36.19 -29.33 -22.48
N TYR A 217 36.02 -30.52 -23.08
CA TYR A 217 34.83 -31.35 -22.92
C TYR A 217 34.80 -32.13 -21.60
N GLU A 218 35.95 -32.35 -20.95
CA GLU A 218 36.05 -33.14 -19.71
C GLU A 218 35.51 -32.34 -18.50
N PHE A 219 35.46 -31.01 -18.59
CA PHE A 219 34.67 -30.17 -17.69
C PHE A 219 33.20 -30.60 -17.62
N TYR A 220 32.62 -31.03 -18.75
CA TYR A 220 31.22 -31.45 -18.79
C TYR A 220 30.96 -32.79 -18.08
N TYR A 221 32.00 -33.59 -17.74
CA TYR A 221 31.80 -34.74 -16.85
C TYR A 221 31.31 -34.29 -15.45
N LEU A 222 31.78 -33.14 -14.98
CA LEU A 222 31.31 -32.54 -13.72
C LEU A 222 29.88 -31.99 -13.87
N MET A 223 29.57 -31.36 -15.02
CA MET A 223 28.22 -30.88 -15.33
C MET A 223 27.20 -32.02 -15.48
N VAL A 224 27.59 -33.17 -16.04
CA VAL A 224 26.78 -34.40 -16.07
C VAL A 224 26.51 -34.90 -14.66
N GLY A 225 27.53 -34.93 -13.79
CA GLY A 225 27.36 -35.29 -12.38
C GLY A 225 26.40 -34.35 -11.64
N ALA A 226 26.52 -33.05 -11.86
CA ALA A 226 25.63 -32.04 -11.28
C ALA A 226 24.19 -32.17 -11.81
N ALA A 227 23.99 -32.29 -13.12
CA ALA A 227 22.67 -32.47 -13.73
C ALA A 227 22.01 -33.80 -13.33
N PHE A 228 22.79 -34.86 -13.06
CA PHE A 228 22.24 -36.11 -12.50
C PHE A 228 21.70 -35.92 -11.08
N ILE A 229 22.39 -35.14 -10.25
CA ILE A 229 21.89 -34.74 -8.91
C ILE A 229 20.67 -33.81 -9.05
N GLU A 230 20.67 -32.90 -10.03
CA GLU A 230 19.54 -32.00 -10.34
C GLU A 230 18.27 -32.79 -10.68
N VAL A 231 18.37 -33.80 -11.55
CA VAL A 231 17.26 -34.72 -11.87
C VAL A 231 16.74 -35.37 -10.59
N ILE A 232 17.60 -35.94 -9.75
CA ILE A 232 17.19 -36.62 -8.50
C ILE A 232 16.50 -35.64 -7.54
N VAL A 233 17.07 -34.46 -7.32
CA VAL A 233 16.55 -33.47 -6.35
C VAL A 233 15.26 -32.83 -6.85
N LEU A 234 15.21 -32.33 -8.09
CA LEU A 234 14.00 -31.67 -8.61
C LEU A 234 12.86 -32.68 -8.82
N VAL A 235 13.12 -33.83 -9.46
CA VAL A 235 12.05 -34.82 -9.68
C VAL A 235 11.57 -35.40 -8.36
N GLY A 236 12.45 -35.66 -7.39
CA GLY A 236 12.08 -36.14 -6.06
C GLY A 236 11.23 -35.15 -5.25
N THR A 237 11.60 -33.87 -5.21
CA THR A 237 10.90 -32.83 -4.42
C THR A 237 9.61 -32.33 -5.06
N PHE A 238 9.52 -32.34 -6.39
CA PHE A 238 8.31 -31.94 -7.13
C PHE A 238 7.40 -33.10 -7.54
N TRP A 239 7.76 -34.38 -7.36
CA TRP A 239 7.00 -35.56 -7.87
C TRP A 239 5.47 -35.49 -7.70
N LYS A 240 5.00 -35.00 -6.54
CA LYS A 240 3.58 -34.88 -6.18
C LYS A 240 2.86 -33.65 -6.77
N ALA A 241 3.59 -32.66 -7.29
CA ALA A 241 3.04 -31.47 -7.94
C ALA A 241 2.68 -31.76 -9.41
N ASP A 242 1.64 -32.58 -9.61
CA ASP A 242 1.13 -32.94 -10.94
C ASP A 242 0.21 -31.86 -11.54
N GLY A 243 -0.20 -32.05 -12.80
CA GLY A 243 -1.07 -31.10 -13.50
C GLY A 243 -2.45 -30.96 -12.86
N ARG A 244 -2.92 -31.92 -12.06
CA ARG A 244 -4.19 -31.78 -11.32
C ARG A 244 -4.02 -30.91 -10.09
N ALA A 245 -2.91 -31.06 -9.36
CA ALA A 245 -2.54 -30.12 -8.30
C ALA A 245 -2.38 -28.70 -8.86
N TYR A 246 -1.60 -28.52 -9.94
CA TYR A 246 -1.38 -27.22 -10.55
C TYR A 246 -2.68 -26.55 -11.04
N ASN A 247 -3.56 -27.28 -11.73
CA ASN A 247 -4.84 -26.74 -12.20
C ASN A 247 -5.87 -26.53 -11.06
N ALA A 248 -5.71 -27.19 -9.91
CA ALA A 248 -6.54 -26.95 -8.72
C ALA A 248 -6.07 -25.70 -7.94
N GLU A 249 -4.76 -25.44 -7.91
CA GLU A 249 -4.17 -24.18 -7.41
C GLU A 249 -4.47 -23.00 -8.37
N HIS A 250 -4.63 -23.26 -9.68
CA HIS A 250 -4.85 -22.25 -10.72
C HIS A 250 -6.13 -22.51 -11.54
N PRO A 251 -7.33 -22.44 -10.93
CA PRO A 251 -8.59 -22.67 -11.63
C PRO A 251 -8.78 -21.66 -12.78
N GLN A 252 -9.10 -22.16 -13.98
CA GLN A 252 -9.38 -21.31 -15.13
C GLN A 252 -10.79 -20.74 -15.03
N THR A 253 -10.91 -19.41 -15.13
CA THR A 253 -12.18 -18.67 -15.04
C THR A 253 -13.04 -18.89 -16.30
N ALA A 254 -13.66 -20.06 -16.39
CA ALA A 254 -14.49 -20.50 -17.51
C ALA A 254 -15.74 -21.30 -17.08
N ASP A 255 -15.69 -21.99 -15.93
CA ASP A 255 -16.74 -22.95 -15.53
C ASP A 255 -17.78 -22.38 -14.53
N LEU A 256 -17.63 -21.13 -14.06
CA LEU A 256 -18.59 -20.50 -13.13
C LEU A 256 -19.86 -19.98 -13.83
N ASP A 257 -19.79 -19.59 -15.11
CA ASP A 257 -20.92 -19.00 -15.85
C ASP A 257 -21.90 -20.05 -16.44
N THR A 258 -21.86 -21.31 -15.98
CA THR A 258 -22.68 -22.40 -16.55
C THR A 258 -23.44 -23.27 -15.55
N SER A 259 -23.37 -22.98 -14.23
CA SER A 259 -24.09 -23.75 -13.19
C SER A 259 -25.41 -23.15 -12.71
N GLU A 260 -25.84 -21.98 -13.21
CA GLU A 260 -27.13 -21.35 -12.86
C GLU A 260 -28.22 -21.52 -13.93
N SER A 261 -28.40 -22.73 -14.47
CA SER A 261 -29.52 -23.01 -15.39
C SER A 261 -30.11 -24.43 -15.29
N SER A 262 -30.24 -24.97 -14.07
CA SER A 262 -31.05 -26.17 -13.82
C SER A 262 -31.81 -26.12 -12.50
N THR A 263 -33.02 -25.55 -12.52
CA THR A 263 -34.03 -25.79 -11.47
C THR A 263 -34.42 -27.28 -11.48
N PRO A 264 -34.46 -27.97 -10.33
CA PRO A 264 -34.81 -29.38 -10.27
C PRO A 264 -36.33 -29.58 -10.41
N THR A 265 -36.80 -29.86 -11.62
CA THR A 265 -38.21 -30.24 -11.86
C THR A 265 -38.49 -31.63 -11.31
N THR A 266 -39.38 -31.70 -10.31
CA THR A 266 -39.87 -32.96 -9.73
C THR A 266 -40.71 -33.73 -10.74
N SER A 267 -40.24 -34.93 -11.13
CA SER A 267 -41.09 -35.98 -11.70
C SER A 267 -40.50 -37.37 -11.43
N ASP A 268 -41.36 -38.32 -11.08
CA ASP A 268 -40.94 -39.66 -10.66
C ASP A 268 -40.52 -40.53 -11.84
N ASN A 269 -39.20 -40.80 -11.98
CA ASN A 269 -38.68 -41.93 -12.77
C ASN A 269 -37.22 -42.31 -12.42
N ALA A 270 -36.80 -42.08 -11.17
CA ALA A 270 -35.40 -42.15 -10.70
C ALA A 270 -34.79 -43.57 -10.53
N VAL A 271 -35.14 -44.52 -11.40
CA VAL A 271 -34.58 -45.90 -11.39
C VAL A 271 -33.93 -46.29 -12.72
N ALA A 272 -34.52 -45.95 -13.87
CA ALA A 272 -34.07 -46.45 -15.17
C ALA A 272 -32.78 -45.77 -15.71
N ALA A 273 -32.53 -44.51 -15.36
CA ALA A 273 -31.44 -43.72 -15.96
C ALA A 273 -30.01 -44.16 -15.56
N ARG A 274 -29.85 -44.79 -14.38
CA ARG A 274 -28.54 -45.02 -13.72
C ARG A 274 -27.53 -45.93 -14.45
N GLN A 275 -27.87 -46.52 -15.59
CA GLN A 275 -26.95 -47.37 -16.37
C GLN A 275 -26.43 -46.75 -17.69
N VAL A 276 -27.03 -45.67 -18.21
CA VAL A 276 -26.64 -45.11 -19.53
C VAL A 276 -25.45 -44.16 -19.43
N ASP A 277 -25.50 -43.19 -18.50
CA ASP A 277 -24.48 -42.13 -18.35
C ASP A 277 -23.06 -42.67 -18.13
N LYS A 278 -22.94 -43.86 -17.52
CA LYS A 278 -21.65 -44.46 -17.18
C LYS A 278 -20.79 -44.83 -18.41
N LYS A 279 -21.39 -44.97 -19.60
CA LYS A 279 -20.64 -45.10 -20.87
C LYS A 279 -20.25 -43.75 -21.47
N GLN A 280 -21.15 -42.76 -21.41
CA GLN A 280 -20.95 -41.46 -22.05
C GLN A 280 -19.90 -40.61 -21.30
N SER A 281 -19.85 -40.74 -19.96
CA SER A 281 -18.83 -40.14 -19.07
C SER A 281 -17.39 -40.61 -19.34
N ILE A 282 -17.20 -41.77 -19.97
CA ILE A 282 -15.86 -42.31 -20.27
C ILE A 282 -15.32 -41.78 -21.60
N PHE A 283 -16.17 -41.68 -22.63
CA PHE A 283 -15.74 -41.18 -23.94
C PHE A 283 -15.47 -39.66 -23.96
N SER A 284 -16.18 -38.87 -23.15
CA SER A 284 -15.92 -37.42 -23.04
C SER A 284 -14.53 -37.10 -22.46
N ARG A 285 -13.98 -37.97 -21.61
CA ARG A 285 -12.64 -37.83 -21.02
C ARG A 285 -11.48 -38.20 -21.96
N LEU A 286 -11.78 -38.64 -23.19
CA LEU A 286 -10.79 -39.16 -24.16
C LEU A 286 -10.61 -38.28 -25.41
N ASN A 287 -11.02 -37.00 -25.37
CA ASN A 287 -10.86 -36.07 -26.50
C ASN A 287 -9.86 -34.93 -26.20
N PRO A 288 -8.59 -35.03 -26.66
CA PRO A 288 -7.57 -33.97 -26.46
C PRO A 288 -7.78 -32.69 -27.29
N ARG A 289 -8.90 -32.56 -28.02
CA ARG A 289 -9.17 -31.46 -28.98
C ARG A 289 -10.55 -30.81 -28.78
N GLY A 290 -10.97 -30.63 -27.52
CA GLY A 290 -12.02 -29.66 -27.19
C GLY A 290 -11.65 -28.25 -27.67
N LYS A 291 -12.58 -27.56 -28.34
CA LYS A 291 -12.33 -26.21 -28.90
C LYS A 291 -12.25 -25.17 -27.77
N ARG A 292 -11.04 -24.72 -27.46
CA ARG A 292 -10.74 -23.74 -26.40
C ARG A 292 -11.41 -22.38 -26.69
N ALA A 293 -12.23 -21.89 -25.75
CA ALA A 293 -12.77 -20.53 -25.81
C ALA A 293 -11.67 -19.47 -25.63
N LYS A 294 -11.83 -18.29 -26.27
CA LYS A 294 -10.83 -17.21 -26.24
C LYS A 294 -10.96 -16.32 -24.98
N GLY A 295 -10.54 -16.85 -23.83
CA GLY A 295 -10.17 -16.00 -22.69
C GLY A 295 -8.99 -15.08 -23.05
N LYS A 296 -8.98 -13.84 -22.54
CA LYS A 296 -7.85 -12.92 -22.71
C LYS A 296 -6.68 -13.40 -21.83
N SER A 297 -5.47 -13.54 -22.40
CA SER A 297 -4.30 -13.98 -21.64
C SER A 297 -3.79 -12.88 -20.70
N LYS A 298 -3.57 -13.20 -19.41
CA LYS A 298 -2.95 -12.29 -18.43
C LYS A 298 -1.56 -11.81 -18.86
N THR A 299 -0.79 -12.65 -19.56
CA THR A 299 0.51 -12.25 -20.15
C THR A 299 0.32 -11.19 -21.24
N LEU A 300 -0.74 -11.28 -22.06
CA LEU A 300 -1.05 -10.28 -23.08
C LEU A 300 -1.58 -8.96 -22.47
N GLU A 301 -2.13 -9.00 -21.26
CA GLU A 301 -2.45 -7.80 -20.46
C GLU A 301 -1.18 -7.18 -19.87
N ALA A 302 -0.26 -7.98 -19.33
CA ALA A 302 1.02 -7.53 -18.78
C ALA A 302 1.94 -6.90 -19.85
N VAL A 303 2.06 -7.51 -21.03
CA VAL A 303 2.90 -7.03 -22.15
C VAL A 303 2.40 -5.70 -22.72
N LYS A 304 1.12 -5.36 -22.54
CA LYS A 304 0.57 -4.05 -22.97
C LYS A 304 0.96 -2.89 -22.06
N GLN A 305 1.42 -3.16 -20.84
CA GLN A 305 1.83 -2.10 -19.92
C GLN A 305 3.19 -1.54 -20.37
N ARG A 306 3.25 -0.22 -20.56
CA ARG A 306 4.51 0.46 -20.95
C ARG A 306 5.65 0.16 -19.98
N VAL A 307 5.36 0.09 -18.68
CA VAL A 307 6.32 -0.26 -17.62
C VAL A 307 6.95 -1.64 -17.87
N THR A 308 6.16 -2.65 -18.24
CA THR A 308 6.67 -4.00 -18.59
C THR A 308 7.59 -3.93 -19.79
N LEU A 309 7.22 -3.20 -20.85
CA LEU A 309 8.05 -3.06 -22.06
C LEU A 309 9.36 -2.33 -21.77
N ILE A 310 9.31 -1.24 -20.99
CA ILE A 310 10.47 -0.46 -20.54
C ILE A 310 11.43 -1.34 -19.73
N ALA A 311 10.92 -2.05 -18.72
CA ALA A 311 11.73 -2.97 -17.91
C ALA A 311 12.29 -4.13 -18.74
N SER A 312 11.54 -4.66 -19.71
CA SER A 312 12.00 -5.71 -20.62
C SER A 312 13.15 -5.24 -21.51
N VAL A 313 13.06 -4.03 -22.07
CA VAL A 313 14.14 -3.43 -22.89
C VAL A 313 15.38 -3.13 -22.04
N PHE A 314 15.20 -2.58 -20.84
CA PHE A 314 16.30 -2.38 -19.89
C PHE A 314 17.02 -3.71 -19.58
N LEU A 315 16.28 -4.76 -19.22
CA LEU A 315 16.84 -6.07 -18.92
C LEU A 315 17.51 -6.71 -20.15
N LEU A 316 16.98 -6.51 -21.36
CA LEU A 316 17.62 -7.00 -22.59
C LEU A 316 19.00 -6.36 -22.80
N ILE A 317 19.15 -5.06 -22.57
CA ILE A 317 20.44 -4.36 -22.71
C ILE A 317 21.37 -4.76 -21.57
N TYR A 318 20.89 -4.76 -20.32
CA TYR A 318 21.66 -5.11 -19.13
C TYR A 318 22.18 -6.57 -19.16
N VAL A 319 21.31 -7.56 -19.38
CA VAL A 319 21.72 -8.97 -19.42
C VAL A 319 22.62 -9.22 -20.64
N GLY A 320 22.38 -8.50 -21.75
CA GLY A 320 23.29 -8.47 -22.89
C GLY A 320 24.69 -8.01 -22.50
N VAL A 321 24.84 -6.94 -21.71
CA VAL A 321 26.13 -6.46 -21.18
C VAL A 321 26.74 -7.48 -20.22
N GLU A 322 25.98 -8.01 -19.26
CA GLU A 322 26.41 -9.00 -18.27
C GLU A 322 27.10 -10.19 -18.95
N VAL A 323 26.40 -10.85 -19.88
CA VAL A 323 26.91 -12.04 -20.58
C VAL A 323 27.95 -11.68 -21.65
N SER A 324 27.92 -10.48 -22.23
CA SER A 324 28.95 -10.04 -23.19
C SER A 324 30.31 -9.80 -22.52
N VAL A 325 30.33 -9.21 -21.32
CA VAL A 325 31.56 -9.06 -20.54
C VAL A 325 32.02 -10.44 -20.06
N GLY A 326 31.15 -11.21 -19.37
CA GLY A 326 31.50 -12.54 -18.86
C GLY A 326 31.99 -13.52 -19.95
N GLY A 327 31.40 -13.45 -21.14
CA GLY A 327 31.70 -14.27 -22.31
C GLY A 327 32.99 -13.90 -23.05
N TRP A 328 33.32 -12.61 -23.18
CA TRP A 328 34.48 -12.16 -23.97
C TRP A 328 35.70 -11.75 -23.15
N ILE A 329 35.57 -11.59 -21.82
CA ILE A 329 36.66 -11.09 -20.98
C ILE A 329 37.92 -11.96 -21.03
N VAL A 330 37.80 -13.29 -21.01
CA VAL A 330 38.96 -14.21 -21.04
C VAL A 330 39.75 -14.01 -22.34
N THR A 331 39.06 -13.99 -23.48
CA THR A 331 39.63 -13.78 -24.81
C THR A 331 40.25 -12.38 -24.94
N PHE A 332 39.60 -11.35 -24.39
CA PHE A 332 40.14 -9.98 -24.35
C PHE A 332 41.40 -9.90 -23.49
N MET A 333 41.39 -10.48 -22.30
CA MET A 333 42.52 -10.46 -21.37
C MET A 333 43.73 -11.22 -21.94
N TRP A 334 43.51 -12.37 -22.58
CA TRP A 334 44.57 -13.14 -23.21
C TRP A 334 45.14 -12.41 -24.43
N ARG A 335 44.30 -12.02 -25.40
CA ARG A 335 44.76 -11.50 -26.71
C ARG A 335 45.02 -10.00 -26.75
N VAL A 336 44.36 -9.19 -25.91
CA VAL A 336 44.51 -7.71 -25.88
C VAL A 336 45.35 -7.23 -24.70
N ARG A 337 45.18 -7.80 -23.49
CA ARG A 337 45.97 -7.44 -22.30
C ARG A 337 47.19 -8.35 -22.07
N LYS A 338 47.42 -9.36 -22.93
CA LYS A 338 48.56 -10.30 -22.90
C LYS A 338 48.69 -11.08 -21.58
N GLY A 339 47.58 -11.38 -20.92
CA GLY A 339 47.56 -12.24 -19.73
C GLY A 339 47.95 -13.69 -20.03
N SER A 340 48.37 -14.44 -19.01
CA SER A 340 48.49 -15.90 -19.12
C SER A 340 47.10 -16.57 -19.13
N PRO A 341 46.92 -17.75 -19.74
CA PRO A 341 45.59 -18.38 -19.86
C PRO A 341 44.87 -18.56 -18.51
N PHE A 342 45.59 -19.01 -17.48
CA PHE A 342 45.03 -19.16 -16.12
C PHE A 342 44.60 -17.82 -15.51
N ALA A 343 45.46 -16.80 -15.58
CA ALA A 343 45.14 -15.48 -15.04
C ALA A 343 44.00 -14.80 -15.81
N SER A 344 43.93 -14.99 -17.13
CA SER A 344 42.83 -14.50 -17.97
C SER A 344 41.50 -15.16 -17.60
N GLY A 345 41.46 -16.47 -17.35
CA GLY A 345 40.26 -17.15 -16.86
C GLY A 345 39.80 -16.65 -15.48
N LEU A 346 40.75 -16.39 -14.57
CA LEU A 346 40.45 -15.84 -13.24
C LEU A 346 39.76 -14.46 -13.30
N THR A 347 39.96 -13.67 -14.37
CA THR A 347 39.22 -12.40 -14.53
C THR A 347 37.72 -12.58 -14.79
N SER A 348 37.30 -13.70 -15.41
CA SER A 348 35.88 -14.03 -15.57
C SER A 348 35.27 -14.47 -14.24
N MET A 349 35.98 -15.29 -13.45
CA MET A 349 35.59 -15.59 -12.07
C MET A 349 35.47 -14.31 -11.22
N GLY A 350 36.41 -13.37 -11.35
CA GLY A 350 36.36 -12.07 -10.66
C GLY A 350 35.15 -11.20 -11.04
N PHE A 351 34.74 -11.22 -12.32
CA PHE A 351 33.53 -10.54 -12.80
C PHE A 351 32.26 -11.11 -12.16
N TRP A 352 32.07 -12.43 -12.25
CA TRP A 352 30.88 -13.12 -11.74
C TRP A 352 30.82 -13.16 -10.20
N LEU A 353 31.97 -13.26 -9.53
CA LEU A 353 32.07 -13.06 -8.09
C LEU A 353 31.70 -11.62 -7.71
N GLY A 354 32.16 -10.64 -8.49
CA GLY A 354 31.73 -9.25 -8.39
C GLY A 354 30.21 -9.13 -8.41
N ILE A 355 29.54 -9.66 -9.44
CA ILE A 355 28.07 -9.71 -9.56
C ILE A 355 27.41 -10.32 -8.33
N THR A 356 27.95 -11.45 -7.85
CA THR A 356 27.41 -12.18 -6.69
C THR A 356 27.51 -11.35 -5.40
N VAL A 357 28.68 -10.78 -5.12
CA VAL A 357 28.90 -9.93 -3.94
C VAL A 357 28.13 -8.60 -4.07
N GLY A 358 27.97 -8.08 -5.29
CA GLY A 358 27.14 -6.92 -5.59
C GLY A 358 25.67 -7.16 -5.27
N ARG A 359 25.10 -8.27 -5.74
CA ARG A 359 23.71 -8.69 -5.43
C ARG A 359 23.48 -8.81 -3.92
N LEU A 360 24.42 -9.43 -3.19
CA LEU A 360 24.29 -9.65 -1.75
C LEU A 360 24.54 -8.38 -0.91
N VAL A 361 25.55 -7.57 -1.23
CA VAL A 361 25.94 -6.40 -0.41
C VAL A 361 25.14 -5.15 -0.80
N LEU A 362 25.08 -4.81 -2.09
CA LEU A 362 24.41 -3.59 -2.52
C LEU A 362 22.88 -3.66 -2.39
N GLY A 363 22.29 -4.86 -2.33
CA GLY A 363 20.86 -5.03 -2.01
C GLY A 363 20.46 -4.38 -0.69
N PHE A 364 21.19 -4.66 0.40
CA PHE A 364 20.93 -4.03 1.72
C PHE A 364 21.33 -2.55 1.78
N VAL A 365 22.30 -2.12 0.97
CA VAL A 365 22.75 -0.72 0.90
C VAL A 365 21.74 0.14 0.14
N THR A 366 21.14 -0.39 -0.93
CA THR A 366 20.15 0.31 -1.78
C THR A 366 19.01 0.88 -0.93
N ALA A 367 18.39 0.02 -0.11
CA ALA A 367 17.26 0.37 0.76
C ALA A 367 17.61 1.31 1.93
N ARG A 368 18.90 1.61 2.17
CA ARG A 368 19.37 2.45 3.29
C ARG A 368 19.98 3.78 2.86
N LEU A 369 20.66 3.84 1.72
CA LEU A 369 21.33 5.07 1.23
C LEU A 369 20.55 5.84 0.16
N PHE A 370 19.60 5.21 -0.55
CA PHE A 370 18.93 5.84 -1.69
C PHE A 370 17.42 6.03 -1.43
N LYS A 371 16.92 7.24 -1.65
CA LYS A 371 15.48 7.56 -1.53
C LYS A 371 14.58 6.75 -2.48
N SER A 372 15.12 6.13 -3.53
CA SER A 372 14.37 5.40 -4.57
C SER A 372 15.28 4.51 -5.41
N GLU A 373 14.78 3.34 -5.82
CA GLU A 373 15.47 2.37 -6.70
C GLU A 373 16.02 3.02 -7.98
N LYS A 374 15.28 3.98 -8.55
CA LYS A 374 15.69 4.69 -9.78
C LYS A 374 17.00 5.44 -9.60
N HIS A 375 17.22 6.03 -8.43
CA HIS A 375 18.45 6.76 -8.10
C HIS A 375 19.62 5.79 -7.84
N ALA A 376 19.37 4.64 -7.21
CA ALA A 376 20.37 3.60 -7.02
C ALA A 376 20.82 3.01 -8.37
N ILE A 377 19.87 2.65 -9.24
CA ILE A 377 20.14 2.18 -10.62
C ILE A 377 20.96 3.21 -11.39
N ALA A 378 20.57 4.49 -11.37
CA ALA A 378 21.31 5.57 -12.05
C ALA A 378 22.75 5.69 -11.53
N VAL A 379 22.97 5.68 -10.21
CA VAL A 379 24.31 5.77 -9.61
C VAL A 379 25.15 4.53 -9.91
N TYR A 380 24.58 3.32 -9.85
CA TYR A 380 25.29 2.09 -10.18
C TYR A 380 25.64 1.99 -11.68
N LEU A 381 24.79 2.51 -12.56
CA LEU A 381 25.11 2.67 -13.99
C LEU A 381 26.21 3.70 -14.23
N LEU A 382 26.18 4.87 -13.59
CA LEU A 382 27.26 5.88 -13.66
C LEU A 382 28.60 5.31 -13.16
N CYS A 383 28.60 4.58 -12.04
CA CYS A 383 29.78 3.85 -11.56
C CYS A 383 30.24 2.79 -12.58
N SER A 384 29.31 2.05 -13.20
CA SER A 384 29.62 1.06 -14.24
C SER A 384 30.23 1.68 -15.50
N VAL A 385 29.70 2.82 -15.96
CA VAL A 385 30.25 3.61 -17.08
C VAL A 385 31.67 4.11 -16.75
N ALA A 386 31.89 4.65 -15.55
CA ALA A 386 33.21 5.10 -15.11
C ALA A 386 34.23 3.94 -15.04
N LEU A 387 33.85 2.79 -14.48
CA LEU A 387 34.69 1.58 -14.41
C LEU A 387 34.95 0.97 -15.78
N GLN A 388 33.97 1.00 -16.69
CA GLN A 388 34.11 0.57 -18.08
C GLN A 388 35.06 1.49 -18.86
N LEU A 389 35.00 2.81 -18.64
CA LEU A 389 35.97 3.76 -19.20
C LEU A 389 37.39 3.51 -18.64
N MET A 390 37.55 3.28 -17.34
CA MET A 390 38.84 2.93 -16.74
C MET A 390 39.39 1.60 -17.28
N PHE A 391 38.54 0.56 -17.41
CA PHE A 391 38.90 -0.73 -18.01
C PHE A 391 39.34 -0.57 -19.46
N TRP A 392 38.66 0.26 -20.26
CA TRP A 392 39.05 0.52 -21.65
C TRP A 392 40.37 1.28 -21.73
N LEU A 393 40.44 2.44 -21.10
CA LEU A 393 41.50 3.45 -21.26
C LEU A 393 42.82 3.10 -20.57
N ILE A 394 42.82 2.26 -19.53
CA ILE A 394 44.04 1.83 -18.83
C ILE A 394 44.51 0.47 -19.37
N PRO A 395 45.56 0.40 -20.21
CA PRO A 395 45.98 -0.83 -20.89
C PRO A 395 46.78 -1.82 -20.01
N ASN A 396 46.54 -1.85 -18.70
CA ASN A 396 47.23 -2.72 -17.74
C ASN A 396 46.36 -3.94 -17.37
N PHE A 397 46.94 -5.14 -17.34
CA PHE A 397 46.23 -6.40 -17.03
C PHE A 397 45.62 -6.41 -15.61
N VAL A 398 46.40 -6.05 -14.58
CA VAL A 398 45.95 -6.10 -13.17
C VAL A 398 44.86 -5.06 -12.92
N VAL A 399 45.05 -3.83 -13.42
CA VAL A 399 44.01 -2.79 -13.33
C VAL A 399 42.75 -3.24 -14.07
N SER A 400 42.88 -3.82 -15.28
CA SER A 400 41.73 -4.35 -16.02
C SER A 400 40.98 -5.43 -15.23
N ALA A 401 41.69 -6.32 -14.52
CA ALA A 401 41.06 -7.38 -13.73
C ALA A 401 40.28 -6.83 -12.53
N VAL A 402 40.84 -5.84 -11.82
CA VAL A 402 40.17 -5.17 -10.69
C VAL A 402 38.98 -4.33 -11.18
N MET A 403 39.15 -3.54 -12.24
CA MET A 403 38.05 -2.72 -12.80
C MET A 403 36.88 -3.59 -13.27
N VAL A 404 37.14 -4.77 -13.84
CA VAL A 404 36.09 -5.70 -14.29
C VAL A 404 35.42 -6.41 -13.12
N GLY A 405 36.14 -6.77 -12.05
CA GLY A 405 35.52 -7.28 -10.82
C GLY A 405 34.60 -6.24 -10.16
N LEU A 406 35.03 -4.97 -10.12
CA LEU A 406 34.22 -3.85 -9.62
C LEU A 406 33.04 -3.52 -10.55
N LEU A 407 33.22 -3.62 -11.88
CA LEU A 407 32.12 -3.49 -12.85
C LEU A 407 31.05 -4.55 -12.57
N GLY A 408 31.46 -5.81 -12.35
CA GLY A 408 30.57 -6.87 -11.92
C GLY A 408 29.81 -6.51 -10.62
N PHE A 409 30.51 -5.96 -9.62
CA PHE A 409 29.91 -5.53 -8.35
C PHE A 409 28.79 -4.48 -8.52
N PHE A 410 28.98 -3.46 -9.36
CA PHE A 410 27.93 -2.46 -9.62
C PHE A 410 26.85 -2.92 -10.60
N LEU A 411 27.16 -3.84 -11.52
CA LEU A 411 26.16 -4.50 -12.36
C LEU A 411 25.27 -5.48 -11.55
N GLY A 412 25.81 -6.10 -10.50
CA GLY A 412 25.12 -7.08 -9.66
C GLY A 412 23.67 -6.73 -9.30
N PRO A 413 23.40 -5.62 -8.57
CA PRO A 413 22.06 -5.27 -8.09
C PRO A 413 21.07 -4.83 -9.17
N LEU A 414 21.50 -4.55 -10.42
CA LEU A 414 20.62 -3.95 -11.42
C LEU A 414 19.45 -4.86 -11.84
N PHE A 415 19.67 -6.17 -11.96
CA PHE A 415 18.58 -7.12 -12.25
C PHE A 415 17.50 -7.13 -11.16
N PRO A 416 17.81 -7.45 -9.88
CA PRO A 416 16.79 -7.45 -8.83
C PRO A 416 16.19 -6.06 -8.59
N ALA A 417 16.96 -4.97 -8.70
CA ALA A 417 16.42 -3.62 -8.57
C ALA A 417 15.41 -3.27 -9.69
N ALA A 418 15.64 -3.72 -10.92
CA ALA A 418 14.68 -3.56 -12.02
C ALA A 418 13.41 -4.40 -11.82
N ILE A 419 13.52 -5.62 -11.29
CA ILE A 419 12.35 -6.45 -10.92
C ILE A 419 11.55 -5.82 -9.78
N VAL A 420 12.23 -5.31 -8.74
CA VAL A 420 11.59 -4.58 -7.62
C VAL A 420 10.95 -3.28 -8.09
N ALA A 421 11.57 -2.55 -9.03
CA ALA A 421 10.94 -1.38 -9.65
C ALA A 421 9.71 -1.75 -10.49
N LEU A 422 9.76 -2.86 -11.24
CA LEU A 422 8.65 -3.36 -12.05
C LEU A 422 7.45 -3.79 -11.17
N THR A 423 7.67 -4.46 -10.05
CA THR A 423 6.60 -4.84 -9.11
C THR A 423 6.07 -3.64 -8.31
N LYS A 424 6.91 -2.66 -7.97
CA LYS A 424 6.47 -1.38 -7.37
C LYS A 424 5.65 -0.50 -8.32
N LEU A 425 5.68 -0.74 -9.63
CA LEU A 425 5.02 0.07 -10.67
C LEU A 425 3.88 -0.68 -11.41
N LEU A 426 3.47 -1.85 -10.92
CA LEU A 426 2.37 -2.63 -11.50
C LEU A 426 1.40 -3.11 -10.41
N PRO A 427 0.11 -3.35 -10.74
CA PRO A 427 -0.83 -3.96 -9.81
C PRO A 427 -0.48 -5.44 -9.57
N LYS A 428 -0.65 -5.94 -8.33
CA LYS A 428 -0.30 -7.31 -7.89
C LYS A 428 -0.73 -8.40 -8.90
N LYS A 429 -1.93 -8.31 -9.47
CA LYS A 429 -2.47 -9.24 -10.49
C LYS A 429 -1.64 -9.38 -11.79
N LEU A 430 -0.71 -8.46 -12.05
CA LEU A 430 0.19 -8.47 -13.21
C LEU A 430 1.66 -8.72 -12.85
N HIS A 431 2.05 -8.80 -11.57
CA HIS A 431 3.44 -8.96 -11.14
C HIS A 431 4.10 -10.18 -11.79
N VAL A 432 3.59 -11.38 -11.52
CA VAL A 432 4.15 -12.64 -12.05
C VAL A 432 4.20 -12.69 -13.59
N PRO A 433 3.13 -12.39 -14.36
CA PRO A 433 3.21 -12.41 -15.82
C PRO A 433 4.07 -11.29 -16.41
N ALA A 434 4.27 -10.15 -15.74
CA ALA A 434 5.18 -9.10 -16.18
C ALA A 434 6.64 -9.43 -15.88
N VAL A 435 6.95 -9.90 -14.67
CA VAL A 435 8.29 -10.34 -14.26
C VAL A 435 8.76 -11.53 -15.10
N GLY A 436 7.91 -12.54 -15.29
CA GLY A 436 8.23 -13.69 -16.14
C GLY A 436 8.46 -13.32 -17.61
N PHE A 437 7.70 -12.36 -18.15
CA PHE A 437 7.94 -11.84 -19.50
C PHE A 437 9.24 -11.02 -19.58
N ALA A 438 9.47 -10.10 -18.64
CA ALA A 438 10.62 -9.21 -18.65
C ALA A 438 11.95 -9.98 -18.45
N ALA A 439 11.95 -11.01 -17.60
CA ALA A 439 13.08 -11.93 -17.46
C ALA A 439 13.34 -12.74 -18.74
N ALA A 440 12.30 -13.34 -19.33
CA ALA A 440 12.44 -14.13 -20.56
C ALA A 440 12.86 -13.28 -21.78
N PHE A 441 12.39 -12.04 -21.88
CA PHE A 441 12.82 -11.09 -22.89
C PHE A 441 14.25 -10.58 -22.62
N GLY A 442 14.60 -10.34 -21.35
CA GLY A 442 15.96 -10.02 -20.92
C GLY A 442 16.98 -11.08 -21.30
N ALA A 443 16.65 -12.36 -21.12
CA ALA A 443 17.48 -13.50 -21.52
C ALA A 443 17.78 -13.56 -23.03
N SER A 444 16.96 -12.94 -23.90
CA SER A 444 17.31 -12.83 -25.33
C SER A 444 18.53 -11.91 -25.55
N GLY A 445 18.73 -10.92 -24.66
CA GLY A 445 19.91 -10.04 -24.64
C GLY A 445 21.21 -10.82 -24.41
N ALA A 446 21.18 -11.80 -23.49
CA ALA A 446 22.30 -12.72 -23.22
C ALA A 446 22.83 -13.43 -24.47
N CYS A 447 21.98 -13.56 -25.50
CA CYS A 447 22.31 -14.29 -26.71
C CYS A 447 22.72 -13.34 -27.85
N VAL A 448 22.00 -12.23 -28.02
CA VAL A 448 22.18 -11.31 -29.15
C VAL A 448 23.45 -10.47 -29.01
N LEU A 449 23.73 -9.89 -27.83
CA LEU A 449 24.87 -8.97 -27.70
C LEU A 449 26.23 -9.68 -27.76
N PRO A 450 26.46 -10.84 -27.10
CA PRO A 450 27.74 -11.54 -27.22
C PRO A 450 27.99 -12.07 -28.64
N PHE A 451 26.93 -12.46 -29.37
CA PHE A 451 27.02 -12.83 -30.77
C PHE A 451 27.44 -11.62 -31.64
N ALA A 452 26.83 -10.46 -31.44
CA ALA A 452 27.18 -9.23 -32.15
C ALA A 452 28.63 -8.81 -31.88
N VAL A 453 29.08 -8.87 -30.61
CA VAL A 453 30.49 -8.62 -30.24
C VAL A 453 31.43 -9.55 -31.01
N GLY A 454 31.15 -10.85 -31.04
CA GLY A 454 31.99 -11.84 -31.73
C GLY A 454 32.02 -11.68 -33.25
N ALA A 455 30.87 -11.43 -33.88
CA ALA A 455 30.77 -11.18 -35.31
C ALA A 455 31.56 -9.93 -35.75
N ILE A 456 31.52 -8.85 -34.96
CA ILE A 456 32.30 -7.64 -35.22
C ILE A 456 33.78 -7.86 -34.87
N ALA A 457 34.09 -8.60 -33.79
CA ALA A 457 35.45 -8.97 -33.40
C ALA A 457 36.16 -9.83 -34.45
N ASN A 458 35.43 -10.58 -35.28
CA ASN A 458 35.99 -11.31 -36.41
C ASN A 458 36.67 -10.39 -37.44
N ALA A 459 36.14 -9.18 -37.65
CA ALA A 459 36.66 -8.21 -38.60
C ALA A 459 37.59 -7.14 -37.97
N LYS A 460 37.36 -6.80 -36.69
CA LYS A 460 38.05 -5.68 -36.00
C LYS A 460 38.84 -6.08 -34.75
N GLY A 461 38.84 -7.37 -34.39
CA GLY A 461 39.43 -7.90 -33.16
C GLY A 461 38.60 -7.63 -31.90
N VAL A 462 38.79 -8.42 -30.84
CA VAL A 462 38.02 -8.38 -29.57
C VAL A 462 38.12 -7.03 -28.84
N LYS A 463 39.00 -6.12 -29.27
CA LYS A 463 39.02 -4.71 -28.82
C LYS A 463 37.65 -4.01 -28.95
N VAL A 464 36.79 -4.44 -29.87
CA VAL A 464 35.43 -3.87 -30.04
C VAL A 464 34.48 -4.13 -28.88
N LEU A 465 34.78 -5.09 -27.97
CA LEU A 465 34.03 -5.27 -26.73
C LEU A 465 33.90 -3.93 -25.97
N GLN A 466 34.99 -3.18 -25.86
CA GLN A 466 35.05 -1.97 -25.03
C GLN A 466 34.03 -0.88 -25.42
N PRO A 467 33.98 -0.40 -26.69
CA PRO A 467 32.97 0.58 -27.10
C PRO A 467 31.55 0.00 -27.19
N ILE A 468 31.37 -1.30 -27.47
CA ILE A 468 30.03 -1.92 -27.52
C ILE A 468 29.40 -1.96 -26.11
N ILE A 469 30.17 -2.37 -25.09
CA ILE A 469 29.70 -2.36 -23.71
C ILE A 469 29.48 -0.94 -23.21
N LEU A 470 30.37 0.00 -23.53
CA LEU A 470 30.19 1.40 -23.14
C LEU A 470 28.89 1.99 -23.71
N ALA A 471 28.65 1.83 -25.02
CA ALA A 471 27.43 2.34 -25.67
C ALA A 471 26.15 1.66 -25.14
N ALA A 472 26.20 0.39 -24.75
CA ALA A 472 25.07 -0.31 -24.14
C ALA A 472 24.79 0.16 -22.70
N LEU A 473 25.83 0.47 -21.92
CA LEU A 473 25.68 1.08 -20.58
C LEU A 473 25.19 2.53 -20.67
N GLU A 474 25.68 3.31 -21.63
CA GLU A 474 25.24 4.67 -21.92
C GLU A 474 23.76 4.69 -22.35
N LEU A 475 23.35 3.79 -23.25
CA LEU A 475 21.94 3.61 -23.66
C LEU A 475 21.03 3.15 -22.50
N SER A 476 21.59 2.50 -21.49
CA SER A 476 20.86 2.14 -20.25
C SER A 476 20.82 3.31 -19.24
N SER A 477 21.72 4.28 -19.39
CA SER A 477 21.87 5.48 -18.55
C SER A 477 21.08 6.68 -19.07
N ASP A 478 20.69 6.69 -20.35
CA ASP A 478 19.80 7.72 -20.90
C ASP A 478 18.37 7.53 -20.40
N HIS A 479 18.09 8.13 -19.25
CA HIS A 479 16.82 7.99 -18.54
C HIS A 479 15.66 8.79 -19.16
N ASP A 480 15.94 9.73 -20.08
CA ASP A 480 14.99 10.78 -20.50
C ASP A 480 13.88 10.29 -21.46
N PRO A 481 14.06 9.19 -22.24
CA PRO A 481 12.97 8.45 -22.89
C PRO A 481 12.42 7.33 -22.01
N ILE A 482 13.29 6.68 -21.21
CA ILE A 482 13.00 5.43 -20.50
C ILE A 482 12.06 5.65 -19.31
N PHE A 483 12.17 6.81 -18.62
CA PHE A 483 11.39 7.09 -17.40
C PHE A 483 10.49 8.32 -17.46
N ARG A 484 10.29 8.94 -18.65
CA ARG A 484 9.33 10.05 -18.85
C ARG A 484 7.85 9.65 -18.77
N ALA A 485 7.55 8.38 -18.56
CA ALA A 485 6.19 7.86 -18.37
C ALA A 485 5.56 8.40 -17.07
N SER A 486 4.94 9.57 -17.17
CA SER A 486 4.00 10.09 -16.17
C SER A 486 2.83 9.12 -15.98
N PRO A 487 2.26 8.95 -14.77
CA PRO A 487 1.09 8.09 -14.54
C PRO A 487 -0.09 8.35 -15.49
N ASN A 488 -0.22 9.59 -15.97
CA ASN A 488 -1.32 10.08 -16.81
C ASN A 488 -1.40 9.46 -18.23
N GLU A 489 -0.46 8.61 -18.66
CA GLU A 489 -0.57 7.92 -19.96
C GLU A 489 -1.27 6.55 -19.89
N ALA A 490 -1.38 5.93 -18.71
CA ALA A 490 -2.03 4.63 -18.56
C ALA A 490 -3.56 4.70 -18.80
N SER A 491 -4.17 5.86 -18.58
CA SER A 491 -5.60 6.13 -18.82
C SER A 491 -5.95 6.32 -20.31
N ASN A 492 -5.00 6.74 -21.16
CA ASN A 492 -5.28 7.12 -22.55
C ASN A 492 -5.08 5.99 -23.59
N GLN A 493 -4.44 4.87 -23.24
CA GLN A 493 -4.29 3.74 -24.18
C GLN A 493 -5.57 2.89 -24.40
N GLY A 494 -6.73 3.43 -24.02
CA GLY A 494 -8.05 3.01 -24.51
C GLY A 494 -8.47 3.67 -25.83
N GLN A 495 -7.85 4.79 -26.25
CA GLN A 495 -8.29 5.59 -27.39
C GLN A 495 -7.13 6.01 -28.32
N SER A 496 -6.70 5.12 -29.22
CA SER A 496 -5.90 5.51 -30.39
C SER A 496 -6.17 4.60 -31.60
N SER A 497 -7.28 4.85 -32.28
CA SER A 497 -7.56 4.34 -33.63
C SER A 497 -8.38 5.39 -34.38
N GLY A 498 -7.72 6.51 -34.70
CA GLY A 498 -8.34 7.69 -35.30
C GLY A 498 -7.55 8.95 -34.97
N ASN A 499 -6.40 9.16 -35.62
CA ASN A 499 -5.73 10.46 -35.57
C ASN A 499 -6.55 11.46 -36.40
N VAL A 500 -7.08 12.51 -35.77
CA VAL A 500 -7.49 13.73 -36.45
C VAL A 500 -6.43 14.79 -36.14
N ILE A 501 -5.74 15.25 -37.18
CA ILE A 501 -4.79 16.36 -37.08
C ILE A 501 -5.62 17.65 -37.06
N VAL A 502 -5.56 18.39 -35.96
CA VAL A 502 -6.06 19.77 -35.91
C VAL A 502 -4.95 20.68 -36.42
N HIS A 503 -5.19 21.33 -37.56
CA HIS A 503 -4.30 22.37 -38.07
C HIS A 503 -4.60 23.73 -37.42
N ASP A 504 -3.54 24.47 -37.11
CA ASP A 504 -3.58 25.88 -36.71
C ASP A 504 -4.01 26.76 -37.90
N PRO A 505 -5.05 27.62 -37.81
CA PRO A 505 -5.73 28.15 -38.98
C PRO A 505 -5.12 29.45 -39.56
N THR A 506 -3.90 29.40 -40.10
CA THR A 506 -3.26 30.55 -40.78
C THR A 506 -2.47 30.23 -42.07
N ASP A 507 -3.15 29.91 -43.18
CA ASP A 507 -2.81 30.47 -44.51
C ASP A 507 -3.89 30.11 -45.58
N PRO A 508 -4.13 30.94 -46.62
CA PRO A 508 -5.09 30.63 -47.69
C PRO A 508 -4.45 30.45 -49.07
N LYS A 509 -4.51 29.24 -49.68
CA LYS A 509 -4.70 29.01 -51.14
C LYS A 509 -4.72 27.54 -51.57
N SER A 510 -5.28 27.36 -52.78
CA SER A 510 -5.19 26.20 -53.68
C SER A 510 -6.03 24.95 -53.33
N ASN A 511 -6.77 24.51 -54.34
CA ASN A 511 -7.53 23.27 -54.43
C ASN A 511 -7.63 22.91 -55.92
N PRO A 512 -7.46 21.64 -56.32
CA PRO A 512 -8.09 21.13 -57.53
C PRO A 512 -8.87 19.82 -57.31
N GLU A 513 -9.90 19.63 -58.14
CA GLU A 513 -10.94 18.60 -58.00
C GLU A 513 -10.53 17.22 -58.54
N MET A 514 -11.22 16.16 -58.11
CA MET A 514 -11.85 15.23 -59.07
C MET A 514 -13.04 14.44 -58.49
N ARG A 515 -14.01 14.14 -59.36
CA ARG A 515 -15.21 13.32 -59.07
C ARG A 515 -14.94 11.82 -59.27
N PHE A 516 -15.86 10.97 -58.79
CA PHE A 516 -16.38 9.84 -59.61
C PHE A 516 -17.86 9.55 -59.27
N GLU A 517 -18.51 8.74 -60.10
CA GLU A 517 -19.99 8.70 -60.28
C GLU A 517 -20.64 7.39 -59.78
N ALA A 518 -21.98 7.33 -59.79
CA ALA A 518 -22.76 6.15 -59.38
C ALA A 518 -24.01 5.90 -60.25
N PRO A 519 -24.20 4.67 -60.76
CA PRO A 519 -25.50 4.17 -61.26
C PRO A 519 -25.81 2.71 -60.81
N PRO A 520 -27.02 2.15 -61.09
CA PRO A 520 -28.36 2.73 -61.18
C PRO A 520 -29.36 2.03 -60.20
N VAL A 521 -30.68 2.18 -60.40
CA VAL A 521 -31.78 1.69 -59.53
C VAL A 521 -32.85 0.93 -60.35
N GLU A 522 -33.79 0.26 -59.66
CA GLU A 522 -35.07 -0.37 -60.12
C GLU A 522 -35.04 -1.86 -60.54
N PRO A 523 -36.19 -2.60 -60.52
CA PRO A 523 -37.47 -2.39 -59.80
C PRO A 523 -37.93 -3.60 -58.92
N PRO A 524 -38.99 -3.48 -58.09
CA PRO A 524 -39.57 -4.58 -57.31
C PRO A 524 -41.01 -4.98 -57.74
N VAL A 525 -41.27 -6.25 -58.11
CA VAL A 525 -42.65 -6.75 -58.29
C VAL A 525 -42.82 -8.25 -58.00
N GLN A 526 -43.82 -8.60 -57.16
CA GLN A 526 -44.84 -9.67 -57.30
C GLN A 526 -45.13 -10.47 -56.01
N ASN A 527 -46.42 -10.46 -55.63
CA ASN A 527 -47.09 -11.36 -54.69
C ASN A 527 -48.27 -12.04 -55.41
N PRO A 528 -48.71 -13.23 -54.99
CA PRO A 528 -50.14 -13.52 -55.12
C PRO A 528 -50.79 -14.36 -53.98
N LYS A 529 -51.90 -13.83 -53.44
CA LYS A 529 -53.21 -14.53 -53.22
C LYS A 529 -53.34 -15.62 -52.12
N THR A 530 -54.49 -15.90 -51.49
CA THR A 530 -55.72 -15.19 -50.99
C THR A 530 -56.45 -16.21 -50.04
N ARG A 531 -57.66 -16.13 -49.43
CA ARG A 531 -58.82 -15.20 -49.24
C ARG A 531 -59.64 -15.76 -48.04
N LEU A 532 -60.30 -14.92 -47.21
CA LEU A 532 -61.76 -14.95 -46.89
C LEU A 532 -62.16 -14.06 -45.68
N GLN A 533 -63.46 -13.76 -45.63
CA GLN A 533 -64.25 -12.84 -44.77
C GLN A 533 -65.59 -13.58 -44.44
N PRO A 534 -66.72 -13.01 -43.90
CA PRO A 534 -67.05 -11.61 -43.55
C PRO A 534 -67.93 -11.35 -42.28
N GLU A 535 -68.18 -10.04 -41.97
CA GLU A 535 -69.43 -9.43 -41.40
C GLU A 535 -69.95 -9.93 -40.01
N SER A 536 -70.89 -9.33 -39.24
CA SER A 536 -71.55 -7.99 -39.11
C SER A 536 -72.41 -7.99 -37.78
N ALA A 537 -73.00 -6.92 -37.23
CA ALA A 537 -72.68 -5.48 -37.08
C ALA A 537 -73.69 -4.78 -36.09
N ASP A 538 -73.38 -3.52 -35.71
CA ASP A 538 -74.31 -2.39 -35.38
C ASP A 538 -74.99 -2.15 -33.98
N GLU A 539 -75.45 -0.88 -33.82
CA GLU A 539 -76.39 -0.23 -32.86
C GLU A 539 -76.02 0.17 -31.39
N GLY A 540 -76.64 1.27 -30.93
CA GLY A 540 -76.54 1.93 -29.58
C GLY A 540 -77.94 2.09 -28.91
N PRO A 541 -78.37 3.24 -28.33
CA PRO A 541 -77.66 4.51 -28.03
C PRO A 541 -78.08 5.28 -26.70
N VAL A 542 -77.34 6.37 -26.35
CA VAL A 542 -77.81 7.71 -25.85
C VAL A 542 -78.53 7.93 -24.46
N LEU A 543 -77.91 8.80 -23.61
CA LEU A 543 -78.41 9.77 -22.57
C LEU A 543 -79.43 9.33 -21.46
N SER A 544 -79.48 9.82 -20.20
CA SER A 544 -78.94 11.00 -19.47
C SER A 544 -79.45 11.10 -18.01
N LYS A 545 -78.66 11.79 -17.14
CA LYS A 545 -79.07 12.78 -16.08
C LYS A 545 -79.79 12.40 -14.75
N GLN A 546 -79.07 12.71 -13.65
CA GLN A 546 -79.39 13.71 -12.58
C GLN A 546 -79.80 13.32 -11.13
N ASP A 547 -79.20 14.11 -10.23
CA ASP A 547 -79.64 14.67 -8.92
C ASP A 547 -79.72 13.84 -7.61
N ASP A 548 -78.69 14.06 -6.77
CA ASP A 548 -78.76 14.72 -5.44
C ASP A 548 -78.85 14.01 -4.05
N VAL A 549 -77.94 14.48 -3.19
CA VAL A 549 -78.07 14.85 -1.75
C VAL A 549 -77.99 13.77 -0.63
N ALA A 550 -76.81 13.81 0.02
CA ALA A 550 -76.50 13.75 1.47
C ALA A 550 -77.14 12.70 2.42
N ALA A 551 -76.28 12.01 3.21
CA ALA A 551 -76.02 12.38 4.61
C ALA A 551 -74.90 11.54 5.29
N GLN A 552 -74.14 12.18 6.18
CA GLN A 552 -73.43 11.57 7.33
C GLN A 552 -74.25 11.92 8.62
N PRO A 553 -74.06 11.31 9.83
CA PRO A 553 -72.80 10.75 10.35
C PRO A 553 -72.85 9.61 11.43
N LYS A 554 -71.65 9.28 11.96
CA LYS A 554 -71.33 8.84 13.35
C LYS A 554 -71.73 7.43 13.88
N SER A 555 -70.67 6.62 14.03
CA SER A 555 -70.12 6.16 15.33
C SER A 555 -70.47 4.78 15.93
N TYR A 556 -69.52 4.32 16.76
CA TYR A 556 -69.51 3.18 17.72
C TYR A 556 -69.54 1.73 17.22
N SER A 557 -68.42 1.03 17.47
CA SER A 557 -68.33 -0.45 17.56
C SER A 557 -68.94 -0.95 18.88
N PRO A 558 -69.31 -2.24 19.00
CA PRO A 558 -68.32 -3.22 19.49
C PRO A 558 -68.46 -4.68 18.98
N LYS A 559 -67.33 -5.42 19.04
CA LYS A 559 -67.17 -6.88 19.24
C LYS A 559 -68.11 -7.85 18.48
N GLY A 560 -67.57 -8.57 17.50
CA GLY A 560 -68.20 -9.74 16.87
C GLY A 560 -67.17 -10.75 16.34
N SER A 561 -67.17 -11.95 16.88
CA SER A 561 -66.21 -13.05 16.72
C SER A 561 -66.00 -13.63 15.29
N GLY A 562 -64.72 -13.80 14.92
CA GLY A 562 -64.18 -15.07 14.43
C GLY A 562 -64.15 -15.37 12.92
N HIS A 563 -63.03 -15.97 12.48
CA HIS A 563 -62.79 -16.71 11.21
C HIS A 563 -63.04 -15.96 9.89
N SER A 564 -62.25 -16.12 8.83
CA SER A 564 -60.90 -16.68 8.61
C SER A 564 -60.53 -16.39 7.16
N GLY A 565 -59.35 -15.85 6.85
CA GLY A 565 -59.00 -15.56 5.44
C GLY A 565 -57.55 -15.13 5.25
N SER A 566 -56.88 -15.74 4.28
CA SER A 566 -55.54 -15.35 3.82
C SER A 566 -55.63 -14.18 2.85
N THR A 567 -54.78 -13.17 3.04
CA THR A 567 -54.45 -12.17 2.02
C THR A 567 -52.94 -11.99 1.99
N ASN A 568 -52.38 -11.88 0.78
CA ASN A 568 -50.94 -11.90 0.53
C ASN A 568 -50.18 -10.81 1.32
N PRO A 569 -48.90 -11.04 1.68
CA PRO A 569 -48.02 -9.96 2.09
C PRO A 569 -47.78 -9.03 0.89
N SER A 570 -48.49 -7.90 0.87
CA SER A 570 -48.30 -6.84 -0.11
C SER A 570 -46.90 -6.25 0.03
N THR A 571 -46.26 -5.92 -1.11
CA THR A 571 -45.06 -5.09 -1.12
C THR A 571 -45.30 -3.80 -0.32
N HIS A 572 -44.46 -3.54 0.68
CA HIS A 572 -44.47 -2.30 1.44
C HIS A 572 -43.99 -1.15 0.56
N TRP A 573 -44.91 -0.57 -0.22
CA TRP A 573 -44.73 0.77 -0.77
C TRP A 573 -44.69 1.75 0.40
N SER A 574 -43.54 2.41 0.58
CA SER A 574 -43.30 3.34 1.68
C SER A 574 -44.38 4.44 1.73
N THR A 575 -44.88 4.71 2.93
CA THR A 575 -46.10 5.48 3.18
C THR A 575 -46.07 6.88 2.58
N PHE A 576 -47.24 7.38 2.18
CA PHE A 576 -47.49 8.68 1.50
C PHE A 576 -46.95 9.94 2.23
N SER A 577 -46.37 9.78 3.43
CA SER A 577 -45.77 10.82 4.29
C SER A 577 -44.35 11.26 3.88
N GLU A 578 -43.61 10.46 3.13
CA GLU A 578 -42.21 10.74 2.77
C GLU A 578 -42.08 11.72 1.58
N ARG A 579 -43.08 11.70 0.67
CA ARG A 579 -43.07 12.42 -0.62
C ARG A 579 -42.63 13.90 -0.53
N PRO A 580 -43.16 14.74 0.39
CA PRO A 580 -42.76 16.15 0.48
C PRO A 580 -41.30 16.35 0.94
N LYS A 581 -40.73 15.40 1.69
CA LYS A 581 -39.30 15.44 2.08
C LYS A 581 -38.43 15.12 0.87
N PHE A 582 -38.76 14.03 0.15
CA PHE A 582 -38.03 13.57 -1.02
C PHE A 582 -38.02 14.63 -2.14
N GLU A 583 -39.18 15.21 -2.47
CA GLU A 583 -39.30 16.24 -3.50
C GLU A 583 -38.50 17.51 -3.13
N LYS A 584 -38.46 17.87 -1.83
CA LYS A 584 -37.63 18.97 -1.31
C LYS A 584 -36.13 18.64 -1.38
N ALA A 585 -35.71 17.43 -1.01
CA ALA A 585 -34.31 17.01 -1.07
C ALA A 585 -33.80 16.95 -2.52
N LEU A 586 -34.61 16.45 -3.45
CA LEU A 586 -34.30 16.45 -4.87
C LEU A 586 -34.22 17.87 -5.43
N ALA A 587 -35.13 18.76 -5.03
CA ALA A 587 -35.04 20.18 -5.38
C ALA A 587 -33.77 20.84 -4.81
N ARG A 588 -33.35 20.50 -3.58
CA ARG A 588 -32.07 20.96 -3.00
C ARG A 588 -30.90 20.51 -3.87
N VAL A 589 -30.81 19.22 -4.20
CA VAL A 589 -29.75 18.67 -5.08
C VAL A 589 -29.70 19.40 -6.42
N ILE A 590 -30.83 19.54 -7.11
CA ILE A 590 -30.88 20.22 -8.42
C ILE A 590 -30.51 21.70 -8.30
N SER A 591 -30.97 22.40 -7.26
CA SER A 591 -30.68 23.82 -7.03
C SER A 591 -29.21 24.09 -6.68
N LEU A 592 -28.48 23.07 -6.24
CA LEU A 592 -27.06 23.15 -5.91
C LEU A 592 -26.14 22.75 -7.08
N LEU A 593 -26.66 22.26 -8.21
CA LEU A 593 -25.82 21.87 -9.35
C LEU A 593 -24.99 23.06 -9.85
N PRO A 594 -23.63 23.02 -9.78
CA PRO A 594 -22.81 24.17 -10.16
C PRO A 594 -22.83 24.39 -11.67
N GLY A 595 -22.75 25.65 -12.09
CA GLY A 595 -22.65 26.00 -13.51
C GLY A 595 -21.33 25.52 -14.14
N GLU A 596 -21.27 25.33 -15.46
CA GLU A 596 -20.11 24.70 -16.12
C GLU A 596 -18.74 25.26 -15.71
N MET A 597 -18.61 26.57 -15.57
CA MET A 597 -17.34 27.21 -15.19
C MET A 597 -16.96 26.92 -13.73
N GLU A 598 -17.93 26.97 -12.82
CA GLU A 598 -17.74 26.68 -11.40
C GLU A 598 -17.47 25.19 -11.17
N GLY A 599 -18.21 24.31 -11.84
CA GLY A 599 -17.96 22.86 -11.83
C GLY A 599 -16.58 22.50 -12.36
N ARG A 600 -16.09 23.18 -13.43
CA ARG A 600 -14.73 23.02 -13.93
C ARG A 600 -13.67 23.55 -12.95
N ASP A 601 -13.93 24.66 -12.27
CA ASP A 601 -12.98 25.24 -11.31
C ASP A 601 -12.84 24.37 -10.04
N LEU A 602 -13.95 23.85 -9.53
CA LEU A 602 -13.95 22.93 -8.38
C LEU A 602 -13.27 21.58 -8.72
N LEU A 603 -13.41 21.10 -9.97
CA LEU A 603 -12.80 19.85 -10.46
C LEU A 603 -11.38 20.00 -11.04
N ARG A 604 -10.81 21.21 -11.14
CA ARG A 604 -9.40 21.41 -11.55
C ARG A 604 -8.45 20.76 -10.53
N ALA A 605 -7.19 20.49 -10.87
CA ALA A 605 -6.23 19.99 -9.88
C ALA A 605 -6.09 20.94 -8.66
N VAL A 606 -5.72 20.41 -7.48
CA VAL A 606 -5.36 21.28 -6.34
C VAL A 606 -3.86 21.57 -6.44
N GLU A 607 -3.54 22.81 -6.82
CA GLU A 607 -2.17 23.25 -7.12
C GLU A 607 -1.52 23.91 -5.88
N GLY A 608 -0.30 24.41 -6.04
CA GLY A 608 0.45 25.06 -4.97
C GLY A 608 0.89 24.12 -3.85
N THR A 609 1.32 24.70 -2.72
CA THR A 609 1.90 23.94 -1.61
C THR A 609 1.72 24.63 -0.25
N GLY A 610 2.02 23.93 0.84
CA GLY A 610 1.95 24.45 2.21
C GLY A 610 0.63 25.16 2.54
N LYS A 611 0.72 26.41 3.00
CA LYS A 611 -0.40 27.22 3.48
C LYS A 611 -1.49 27.46 2.43
N GLU A 612 -1.09 27.68 1.19
CA GLU A 612 -2.00 28.03 0.09
C GLU A 612 -2.83 26.82 -0.30
N LYS A 613 -2.16 25.67 -0.46
CA LYS A 613 -2.81 24.38 -0.68
C LYS A 613 -3.75 24.00 0.46
N LEU A 614 -3.32 24.18 1.71
CA LEU A 614 -4.14 23.88 2.89
C LEU A 614 -5.41 24.75 2.96
N ARG A 615 -5.29 26.04 2.62
CA ARG A 615 -6.42 26.97 2.53
C ARG A 615 -7.38 26.59 1.40
N GLU A 616 -6.86 26.29 0.21
CA GLU A 616 -7.67 25.87 -0.93
C GLU A 616 -8.39 24.55 -0.64
N MET A 617 -7.71 23.59 -0.01
CA MET A 617 -8.31 22.33 0.42
C MET A 617 -9.46 22.57 1.41
N GLY A 618 -9.27 23.39 2.44
CA GLY A 618 -10.34 23.74 3.38
C GLY A 618 -11.55 24.40 2.72
N LEU A 619 -11.32 25.29 1.74
CA LEU A 619 -12.40 25.90 0.94
C LEU A 619 -13.12 24.87 0.06
N ARG A 620 -12.40 24.04 -0.70
CA ARG A 620 -13.02 23.02 -1.56
C ARG A 620 -13.75 21.94 -0.77
N VAL A 621 -13.24 21.53 0.39
CA VAL A 621 -13.92 20.56 1.27
C VAL A 621 -15.16 21.16 1.95
N ARG A 622 -15.18 22.47 2.25
CA ARG A 622 -16.42 23.18 2.65
C ARG A 622 -17.50 23.13 1.58
N GLU A 623 -17.14 23.31 0.32
CA GLU A 623 -18.09 23.13 -0.79
C GLU A 623 -18.50 21.66 -0.94
N TYR A 624 -17.54 20.72 -0.89
CA TYR A 624 -17.83 19.27 -0.91
C TYR A 624 -18.82 18.86 0.18
N LYS A 625 -18.69 19.38 1.40
CA LYS A 625 -19.64 19.15 2.51
C LYS A 625 -21.06 19.53 2.12
N LYS A 626 -21.29 20.72 1.54
CA LYS A 626 -22.64 21.16 1.10
C LYS A 626 -23.25 20.23 0.04
N PHE A 627 -22.44 19.77 -0.92
CA PHE A 627 -22.90 18.85 -1.97
C PHE A 627 -23.20 17.46 -1.41
N PHE A 628 -22.32 16.95 -0.54
CA PHE A 628 -22.47 15.64 0.09
C PHE A 628 -23.70 15.59 1.02
N GLU A 629 -23.92 16.60 1.86
CA GLU A 629 -25.11 16.69 2.74
C GLU A 629 -26.43 16.74 1.95
N ALA A 630 -26.46 17.40 0.79
CA ALA A 630 -27.65 17.43 -0.05
C ALA A 630 -27.89 16.08 -0.74
N TRP A 631 -26.82 15.39 -1.13
CA TRP A 631 -26.88 14.03 -1.65
C TRP A 631 -27.32 13.02 -0.58
N GLU A 632 -26.88 13.20 0.67
CA GLU A 632 -27.30 12.45 1.85
C GLU A 632 -28.81 12.63 2.13
N GLU A 633 -29.30 13.88 2.21
CA GLU A 633 -30.72 14.20 2.44
C GLU A 633 -31.65 13.56 1.38
N LEU A 634 -31.16 13.32 0.16
CA LEU A 634 -31.90 12.66 -0.92
C LEU A 634 -31.80 11.12 -0.87
N HIS A 635 -30.62 10.55 -0.58
CA HIS A 635 -30.38 9.11 -0.79
C HIS A 635 -30.39 8.26 0.48
N LEU A 636 -30.12 8.85 1.64
CA LEU A 636 -30.00 8.11 2.89
C LEU A 636 -31.38 7.92 3.53
N THR A 637 -31.94 6.73 3.35
CA THR A 637 -33.24 6.33 3.92
C THR A 637 -33.04 5.41 5.12
N PHE A 638 -33.96 5.51 6.09
CA PHE A 638 -33.94 4.67 7.30
C PHE A 638 -35.16 3.73 7.32
N ASP A 639 -34.93 2.46 7.63
CA ASP A 639 -35.98 1.49 7.91
C ASP A 639 -36.59 1.66 9.32
N GLU A 640 -37.71 0.97 9.60
CA GLU A 640 -38.41 1.05 10.89
C GLU A 640 -37.61 0.42 12.05
N GLU A 641 -36.56 -0.35 11.76
CA GLU A 641 -35.61 -0.92 12.72
C GLU A 641 -34.36 -0.02 12.92
N GLY A 642 -34.34 1.17 12.32
CA GLY A 642 -33.27 2.17 12.45
C GLY A 642 -32.04 1.93 11.55
N GLY A 643 -32.11 0.98 10.62
CA GLY A 643 -31.07 0.75 9.63
C GLY A 643 -31.08 1.74 8.49
N SER A 644 -29.89 2.21 8.09
CA SER A 644 -29.70 3.06 6.93
C SER A 644 -29.40 2.24 5.68
N TYR A 645 -30.08 2.55 4.59
CA TYR A 645 -29.72 2.10 3.24
C TYR A 645 -29.65 3.29 2.28
N VAL A 646 -28.81 3.15 1.25
CA VAL A 646 -28.67 4.15 0.19
C VAL A 646 -29.63 3.76 -0.94
N ARG A 647 -30.68 4.55 -1.15
CA ARG A 647 -31.68 4.27 -2.20
C ARG A 647 -31.11 4.50 -3.60
N ASP A 648 -31.51 3.67 -4.56
CA ASP A 648 -31.16 3.78 -5.99
C ASP A 648 -32.38 4.04 -6.90
N ASP A 649 -33.58 4.05 -6.31
CA ASP A 649 -34.87 4.18 -6.98
C ASP A 649 -35.18 5.59 -7.53
N VAL A 650 -34.35 6.61 -7.29
CA VAL A 650 -34.65 8.03 -7.60
C VAL A 650 -35.14 8.25 -9.04
N ILE A 651 -34.50 7.61 -10.03
CA ILE A 651 -34.89 7.69 -11.45
C ILE A 651 -36.19 6.91 -11.72
N GLN A 652 -36.43 5.81 -10.99
CA GLN A 652 -37.67 5.04 -11.08
C GLN A 652 -38.83 5.84 -10.46
N TYR A 653 -38.64 6.45 -9.28
CA TYR A 653 -39.62 7.33 -8.64
C TYR A 653 -40.03 8.46 -9.60
N LEU A 654 -39.05 9.15 -10.19
CA LEU A 654 -39.27 10.26 -11.12
C LEU A 654 -40.12 9.85 -12.34
N ARG A 655 -39.89 8.65 -12.89
CA ARG A 655 -40.67 8.13 -14.03
C ARG A 655 -42.10 7.76 -13.66
N HIS A 656 -42.35 7.21 -12.47
CA HIS A 656 -43.69 6.77 -12.07
C HIS A 656 -44.59 7.92 -11.57
N HIS A 657 -44.03 8.88 -10.84
CA HIS A 657 -44.84 9.88 -10.11
C HIS A 657 -45.27 11.11 -10.93
N GLN A 658 -44.80 11.25 -12.18
CA GLN A 658 -45.23 12.34 -13.06
C GLN A 658 -46.64 12.09 -13.67
N HIS A 659 -47.18 10.88 -13.60
CA HIS A 659 -48.51 10.53 -14.13
C HIS A 659 -49.71 10.99 -13.27
N GLN A 660 -49.52 11.94 -12.34
CA GLN A 660 -50.61 12.68 -11.70
C GLN A 660 -50.69 14.10 -12.30
N PRO A 661 -51.47 14.33 -13.37
CA PRO A 661 -51.54 15.64 -14.02
C PRO A 661 -52.33 16.65 -13.18
N SER A 662 -51.62 17.58 -12.53
CA SER A 662 -52.12 18.94 -12.35
C SER A 662 -52.08 19.63 -13.72
N ALA A 663 -53.22 20.13 -14.19
CA ALA A 663 -53.34 20.62 -15.56
C ALA A 663 -52.58 21.93 -15.81
N ASP A 664 -51.41 21.83 -16.47
CA ASP A 664 -50.87 22.78 -17.45
C ASP A 664 -49.73 22.10 -18.26
N ASP A 665 -49.64 22.36 -19.57
CA ASP A 665 -48.76 21.66 -20.51
C ASP A 665 -47.28 22.10 -20.46
N ILE A 666 -46.45 21.51 -19.57
CA ILE A 666 -44.98 21.31 -19.77
C ILE A 666 -44.56 19.97 -19.11
N GLY A 667 -44.94 18.83 -19.71
CA GLY A 667 -44.69 17.50 -19.14
C GLY A 667 -43.28 16.93 -19.37
N GLU A 668 -43.01 16.46 -20.59
CA GLU A 668 -41.88 15.55 -20.88
C GLU A 668 -40.50 16.21 -20.85
N SER A 669 -40.40 17.47 -21.30
CA SER A 669 -39.13 18.23 -21.29
C SER A 669 -38.61 18.45 -19.88
N SER A 670 -39.51 18.69 -18.92
CA SER A 670 -39.21 18.86 -17.50
C SER A 670 -38.57 17.60 -16.90
N LEU A 671 -39.14 16.41 -17.14
CA LEU A 671 -38.59 15.16 -16.63
C LEU A 671 -37.20 14.84 -17.20
N ALA A 672 -37.01 15.04 -18.50
CA ALA A 672 -35.71 14.85 -19.15
C ALA A 672 -34.64 15.79 -18.57
N GLN A 673 -35.00 17.05 -18.34
CA GLN A 673 -34.12 18.04 -17.71
C GLN A 673 -33.82 17.71 -16.23
N THR A 674 -34.82 17.28 -15.46
CA THR A 674 -34.65 16.84 -14.05
C THR A 674 -33.71 15.64 -13.93
N ILE A 675 -33.89 14.60 -14.76
CA ILE A 675 -33.00 13.42 -14.77
C ILE A 675 -31.59 13.82 -15.21
N HIS A 676 -31.44 14.69 -16.21
CA HIS A 676 -30.14 15.18 -16.65
C HIS A 676 -29.40 15.96 -15.55
N SER A 677 -30.08 16.88 -14.86
CA SER A 677 -29.50 17.62 -13.72
C SER A 677 -29.09 16.70 -12.57
N TYR A 678 -29.90 15.68 -12.25
CA TYR A 678 -29.58 14.68 -11.23
C TYR A 678 -28.34 13.84 -11.59
N GLU A 679 -28.23 13.34 -12.82
CA GLU A 679 -27.05 12.58 -13.27
C GLU A 679 -25.80 13.47 -13.38
N ALA A 680 -25.94 14.72 -13.83
CA ALA A 680 -24.85 15.69 -13.83
C ALA A 680 -24.33 15.95 -12.40
N TYR A 681 -25.23 16.04 -11.42
CA TYR A 681 -24.87 16.19 -10.01
C TYR A 681 -24.15 14.95 -9.46
N ARG A 682 -24.69 13.76 -9.73
CA ARG A 682 -24.09 12.46 -9.37
C ARG A 682 -22.66 12.36 -9.89
N TYR A 683 -22.47 12.66 -11.17
CA TYR A 683 -21.15 12.65 -11.82
C TYR A 683 -20.20 13.68 -11.21
N PHE A 684 -20.67 14.92 -11.00
CA PHE A 684 -19.87 15.98 -10.36
C PHE A 684 -19.43 15.60 -8.94
N LEU A 685 -20.36 15.15 -8.08
CA LEU A 685 -20.06 14.79 -6.69
C LEU A 685 -19.06 13.63 -6.59
N VAL A 686 -19.22 12.59 -7.42
CA VAL A 686 -18.28 11.46 -7.48
C VAL A 686 -16.90 11.94 -7.93
N LYS A 687 -16.82 12.80 -8.95
CA LYS A 687 -15.53 13.35 -9.43
C LYS A 687 -14.87 14.28 -8.41
N PHE A 688 -15.65 15.08 -7.69
CA PHE A 688 -15.13 16.00 -6.68
C PHE A 688 -14.64 15.23 -5.44
N GLY A 689 -15.36 14.18 -5.04
CA GLY A 689 -14.92 13.25 -4.00
C GLY A 689 -13.64 12.50 -4.36
N GLN A 690 -13.54 11.99 -5.60
CA GLN A 690 -12.34 11.33 -6.12
C GLN A 690 -11.12 12.27 -6.21
N LEU A 691 -11.32 13.56 -6.49
CA LEU A 691 -10.25 14.56 -6.52
C LEU A 691 -9.69 14.86 -5.12
N LEU A 692 -10.57 15.01 -4.14
CA LEU A 692 -10.21 15.39 -2.77
C LEU A 692 -9.66 14.20 -1.97
N PHE A 693 -10.36 13.06 -2.00
CA PHE A 693 -10.13 11.91 -1.12
C PHE A 693 -9.93 10.56 -1.86
N PRO A 694 -9.00 10.46 -2.84
CA PRO A 694 -8.88 9.28 -3.72
C PRO A 694 -8.56 7.94 -3.03
N TRP A 695 -8.01 7.94 -1.81
CA TRP A 695 -7.54 6.73 -1.13
C TRP A 695 -8.64 5.86 -0.52
N THR A 696 -9.90 6.30 -0.54
CA THR A 696 -11.08 5.54 -0.07
C THR A 696 -11.50 4.45 -1.05
N ALA A 697 -11.16 4.61 -2.33
CA ALA A 697 -11.39 3.63 -3.38
C ALA A 697 -10.14 2.77 -3.60
N PRO A 698 -10.29 1.46 -3.91
CA PRO A 698 -11.53 0.78 -4.25
C PRO A 698 -12.23 0.09 -3.06
N TYR A 699 -11.73 0.21 -1.82
CA TYR A 699 -12.24 -0.53 -0.67
C TYR A 699 -13.70 -0.14 -0.32
N PHE A 700 -14.03 1.15 -0.39
CA PHE A 700 -15.42 1.61 -0.47
C PHE A 700 -15.76 2.09 -1.90
N PRO A 701 -16.94 1.76 -2.46
CA PRO A 701 -17.35 2.24 -3.78
C PRO A 701 -17.47 3.77 -3.87
N ASP A 702 -17.97 4.38 -2.80
CA ASP A 702 -18.13 5.81 -2.63
C ASP A 702 -18.20 6.21 -1.14
N HIS A 703 -18.19 7.52 -0.88
CA HIS A 703 -18.24 8.07 0.48
C HIS A 703 -19.61 7.93 1.16
N MET A 704 -20.70 7.72 0.41
CA MET A 704 -22.04 7.51 0.98
C MET A 704 -22.15 6.10 1.58
N THR A 705 -21.56 5.13 0.90
CA THR A 705 -21.40 3.76 1.39
C THR A 705 -20.54 3.74 2.67
N LEU A 706 -19.38 4.41 2.66
CA LEU A 706 -18.51 4.55 3.84
C LEU A 706 -19.24 5.20 5.03
N HIS A 707 -19.92 6.33 4.81
CA HIS A 707 -20.62 7.03 5.88
C HIS A 707 -21.79 6.21 6.45
N SER A 708 -22.61 5.61 5.59
CA SER A 708 -23.77 4.80 6.03
C SER A 708 -23.38 3.58 6.86
N HIS A 709 -22.20 2.96 6.63
CA HIS A 709 -21.66 1.91 7.50
C HIS A 709 -21.52 2.34 8.97
N PHE A 710 -21.22 3.62 9.26
CA PHE A 710 -21.10 4.10 10.63
C PHE A 710 -22.46 4.22 11.35
N LYS A 711 -23.62 4.09 10.68
CA LYS A 711 -24.91 4.32 11.33
C LYS A 711 -25.23 3.31 12.45
N LYS A 712 -24.98 2.02 12.17
CA LYS A 712 -25.15 0.91 13.13
C LYS A 712 -23.86 0.60 13.91
N GLY A 713 -22.78 1.36 13.70
CA GLY A 713 -21.55 1.22 14.49
C GLY A 713 -21.80 1.52 15.97
N GLY A 714 -21.28 0.67 16.85
CA GLY A 714 -21.36 0.88 18.29
C GLY A 714 -20.34 1.90 18.83
N ARG A 715 -20.19 1.90 20.15
CA ARG A 715 -19.03 2.46 20.85
C ARG A 715 -17.89 1.44 20.88
N GLY A 716 -16.65 1.90 20.76
CA GLY A 716 -15.48 1.03 20.89
C GLY A 716 -14.15 1.79 20.98
N ILE A 717 -13.10 1.06 21.32
CA ILE A 717 -11.73 1.57 21.43
C ILE A 717 -10.94 1.22 20.17
N VAL A 718 -10.13 2.14 19.67
CA VAL A 718 -9.23 1.93 18.53
C VAL A 718 -7.79 2.16 18.96
N LEU A 719 -6.92 1.21 18.64
CA LEU A 719 -5.48 1.23 18.95
C LEU A 719 -4.69 1.07 17.65
N THR A 720 -3.49 1.61 17.56
CA THR A 720 -2.53 1.32 16.47
C THR A 720 -1.34 0.52 16.98
N ALA A 721 -0.89 -0.47 16.19
CA ALA A 721 0.08 -1.46 16.63
C ALA A 721 1.05 -1.91 15.54
N GLY A 722 2.34 -1.93 15.89
CA GLY A 722 3.33 -2.84 15.29
C GLY A 722 4.00 -3.70 16.37
N ASP A 723 4.94 -4.56 15.96
CA ASP A 723 5.65 -5.51 16.85
C ASP A 723 6.35 -4.84 18.05
N ASP A 724 6.85 -3.60 17.89
CA ASP A 724 7.46 -2.82 18.98
C ASP A 724 6.43 -2.26 19.99
N GLN A 725 5.15 -2.17 19.60
CA GLN A 725 4.04 -1.68 20.44
C GLN A 725 3.20 -2.80 21.05
N ALA A 726 3.22 -4.01 20.47
CA ALA A 726 2.46 -5.16 20.97
C ALA A 726 2.67 -5.46 22.48
N PRO A 727 3.90 -5.38 23.05
CA PRO A 727 4.12 -5.55 24.49
C PRO A 727 3.44 -4.48 25.37
N PHE A 728 3.25 -3.26 24.86
CA PHE A 728 2.50 -2.22 25.56
C PHE A 728 1.00 -2.52 25.51
N LEU A 729 0.49 -2.97 24.36
CA LEU A 729 -0.92 -3.31 24.14
C LEU A 729 -1.36 -4.50 24.99
N LEU A 730 -0.53 -5.54 25.09
CA LEU A 730 -0.65 -6.68 26.01
C LEU A 730 -0.65 -6.26 27.50
N THR A 731 -0.23 -5.03 27.81
CA THR A 731 -0.25 -4.46 29.18
C THR A 731 -1.46 -3.55 29.41
N ILE A 732 -1.81 -2.65 28.48
CA ILE A 732 -2.92 -1.69 28.67
C ILE A 732 -4.29 -2.35 28.54
N ILE A 733 -4.46 -3.34 27.66
CA ILE A 733 -5.78 -3.96 27.45
C ILE A 733 -6.26 -4.72 28.71
N PRO A 734 -5.44 -5.58 29.36
CA PRO A 734 -5.79 -6.15 30.67
C PRO A 734 -6.02 -5.08 31.75
N THR A 735 -5.30 -3.95 31.68
CA THR A 735 -5.52 -2.81 32.58
C THR A 735 -6.91 -2.20 32.39
N PHE A 736 -7.36 -1.96 31.14
CA PHE A 736 -8.71 -1.46 30.85
C PHE A 736 -9.80 -2.44 31.33
N ARG A 737 -9.60 -3.75 31.12
CA ARG A 737 -10.53 -4.79 31.63
C ARG A 737 -10.59 -4.81 33.16
N LYS A 738 -9.45 -4.67 33.86
CA LYS A 738 -9.39 -4.56 35.33
C LYS A 738 -10.04 -3.28 35.87
N LEU A 739 -10.03 -2.19 35.09
CA LEU A 739 -10.77 -0.95 35.38
C LEU A 739 -12.27 -1.03 35.02
N GLY A 740 -12.77 -2.18 34.56
CA GLY A 740 -14.19 -2.41 34.28
C GLY A 740 -14.65 -2.02 32.87
N CYS A 741 -13.74 -1.73 31.94
CA CYS A 741 -14.09 -1.40 30.56
C CYS A 741 -14.56 -2.65 29.79
N THR A 742 -15.80 -2.66 29.30
CA THR A 742 -16.36 -3.77 28.50
C THR A 742 -16.40 -3.48 26.99
N LEU A 743 -15.90 -2.31 26.56
CA LEU A 743 -15.90 -1.91 25.16
C LEU A 743 -15.11 -2.88 24.25
N PRO A 744 -15.60 -3.18 23.03
CA PRO A 744 -14.82 -3.87 22.01
C PRO A 744 -13.63 -3.01 21.54
N ILE A 745 -12.55 -3.68 21.12
CA ILE A 745 -11.28 -3.05 20.77
C ILE A 745 -10.84 -3.51 19.38
N GLU A 746 -10.65 -2.56 18.46
CA GLU A 746 -10.02 -2.82 17.16
C GLU A 746 -8.56 -2.35 17.16
N ILE A 747 -7.64 -3.27 16.89
CA ILE A 747 -6.20 -3.00 16.77
C ILE A 747 -5.83 -2.91 15.29
N MET A 748 -5.42 -1.72 14.87
CA MET A 748 -5.25 -1.37 13.46
C MET A 748 -3.76 -1.31 13.11
N TYR A 749 -3.32 -2.06 12.11
CA TYR A 749 -1.90 -2.23 11.72
C TYR A 749 -1.68 -2.09 10.20
N LEU A 750 -0.42 -1.99 9.75
CA LEU A 750 -0.04 -1.78 8.34
C LEU A 750 0.60 -3.02 7.70
N GLY A 751 -0.16 -4.12 7.63
CA GLY A 751 0.25 -5.39 7.04
C GLY A 751 1.18 -6.26 7.90
N ASP A 752 1.46 -7.47 7.42
CA ASP A 752 2.22 -8.52 8.15
C ASP A 752 3.66 -8.15 8.54
N SER A 753 4.21 -7.07 7.98
CA SER A 753 5.54 -6.53 8.29
C SER A 753 5.56 -5.45 9.37
N ASP A 754 4.37 -4.98 9.77
CA ASP A 754 4.18 -3.99 10.84
C ASP A 754 3.79 -4.73 12.14
N LEU A 755 2.79 -5.62 12.07
CA LEU A 755 2.37 -6.50 13.16
C LEU A 755 2.35 -7.97 12.71
N SER A 756 3.13 -8.80 13.39
CA SER A 756 3.36 -10.22 13.07
C SER A 756 2.16 -11.13 13.35
N GLU A 757 2.20 -12.34 12.78
CA GLU A 757 1.17 -13.39 12.95
C GLU A 757 1.07 -13.84 14.42
N ASP A 758 2.21 -13.95 15.12
CA ASP A 758 2.28 -14.37 16.52
C ASP A 758 1.69 -13.30 17.47
N TYR A 759 2.13 -12.03 17.39
CA TYR A 759 1.58 -10.98 18.25
C TYR A 759 0.10 -10.67 17.96
N ARG A 760 -0.40 -10.87 16.73
CA ARG A 760 -1.84 -10.82 16.45
C ARG A 760 -2.59 -11.90 17.22
N SER A 761 -2.09 -13.14 17.21
CA SER A 761 -2.70 -14.24 17.99
C SER A 761 -2.66 -13.98 19.49
N ASP A 762 -1.58 -13.39 20.02
CA ASP A 762 -1.49 -13.03 21.44
C ASP A 762 -2.48 -11.91 21.81
N LEU A 763 -2.62 -10.88 20.97
CA LEU A 763 -3.53 -9.76 21.18
C LEU A 763 -5.01 -10.18 21.04
N GLU A 764 -5.35 -11.00 20.04
CA GLU A 764 -6.71 -11.54 19.83
C GLU A 764 -7.09 -12.62 20.86
N SER A 765 -6.15 -13.11 21.67
CA SER A 765 -6.46 -13.94 22.85
C SER A 765 -7.09 -13.15 24.00
N LEU A 766 -7.02 -11.81 23.96
CA LEU A 766 -7.59 -10.92 24.97
C LEU A 766 -9.08 -10.64 24.70
N ASP A 767 -9.86 -10.59 25.77
CA ASP A 767 -11.31 -10.44 25.70
C ASP A 767 -11.74 -9.18 24.92
N GLY A 768 -12.59 -9.37 23.91
CA GLY A 768 -13.15 -8.31 23.06
C GLY A 768 -12.17 -7.61 22.12
N VAL A 769 -11.02 -8.22 21.77
CA VAL A 769 -10.01 -7.67 20.86
C VAL A 769 -10.08 -8.30 19.46
N LEU A 770 -9.87 -7.49 18.41
CA LEU A 770 -9.81 -7.94 17.02
C LEU A 770 -8.79 -7.10 16.22
N THR A 771 -7.90 -7.72 15.43
CA THR A 771 -6.87 -7.01 14.65
C THR A 771 -7.28 -6.80 13.19
N ARG A 772 -6.97 -5.64 12.60
CA ARG A 772 -7.41 -5.26 11.24
C ARG A 772 -6.31 -4.53 10.46
N ASP A 773 -6.06 -4.99 9.24
CA ASP A 773 -5.02 -4.44 8.35
C ASP A 773 -5.52 -3.20 7.59
N ILE A 774 -5.02 -2.01 7.94
CA ILE A 774 -5.31 -0.75 7.26
C ILE A 774 -4.75 -0.74 5.82
N ALA A 775 -3.64 -1.45 5.56
CA ALA A 775 -2.98 -1.46 4.24
C ALA A 775 -3.80 -2.19 3.15
N GLN A 776 -4.91 -2.82 3.52
CA GLN A 776 -5.91 -3.36 2.59
C GLN A 776 -7.10 -2.40 2.36
N MET A 777 -7.26 -1.40 3.23
CA MET A 777 -8.40 -0.46 3.21
C MET A 777 -8.05 0.91 2.61
N VAL A 778 -6.76 1.28 2.60
CA VAL A 778 -6.26 2.57 2.13
C VAL A 778 -5.42 2.39 0.87
N ASN A 779 -5.77 3.08 -0.21
CA ASN A 779 -4.90 3.20 -1.37
C ASN A 779 -3.90 4.36 -1.19
N ASP A 780 -2.67 4.06 -0.78
CA ASP A 780 -1.61 5.04 -0.56
C ASP A 780 -0.70 5.32 -1.77
N GLU A 781 -1.14 4.96 -2.99
CA GLU A 781 -0.41 5.18 -4.23
C GLU A 781 0.02 6.66 -4.41
N GLY A 782 1.31 6.87 -4.62
CA GLY A 782 1.94 8.20 -4.76
C GLY A 782 2.43 8.82 -3.45
N TRP A 783 2.14 8.21 -2.30
CA TRP A 783 2.64 8.61 -0.97
C TRP A 783 3.01 7.33 -0.18
N LYS A 784 2.97 7.36 1.16
CA LYS A 784 3.00 6.16 2.00
C LYS A 784 2.30 6.39 3.35
N LEU A 785 1.44 5.48 3.79
CA LEU A 785 0.93 5.44 5.16
C LEU A 785 1.96 4.79 6.10
N ALA A 786 2.41 5.52 7.12
CA ALA A 786 3.41 5.07 8.10
C ALA A 786 3.46 5.96 9.35
N GLY A 787 3.83 5.38 10.51
CA GLY A 787 4.01 6.12 11.76
C GLY A 787 2.74 6.81 12.26
N TRP A 788 2.87 7.99 12.88
CA TRP A 788 1.74 8.75 13.45
C TRP A 788 0.60 9.03 12.46
N ALA A 789 0.90 9.06 11.16
CA ALA A 789 -0.10 9.20 10.12
C ALA A 789 -1.14 8.08 10.08
N ALA A 790 -0.90 6.93 10.73
CA ALA A 790 -1.87 5.84 10.83
C ALA A 790 -3.10 6.22 11.66
N LYS A 791 -2.97 7.04 12.72
CA LYS A 791 -4.04 7.28 13.70
C LYS A 791 -5.38 7.76 13.10
N PRO A 792 -5.43 8.77 12.21
CA PRO A 792 -6.69 9.22 11.62
C PRO A 792 -7.35 8.18 10.70
N PHE A 793 -6.54 7.30 10.08
CA PHE A 793 -7.03 6.22 9.22
C PHE A 793 -7.55 5.06 10.08
N ALA A 794 -6.84 4.69 11.15
CA ALA A 794 -7.31 3.74 12.16
C ALA A 794 -8.69 4.17 12.72
N ILE A 795 -8.84 5.45 13.08
CA ILE A 795 -10.13 6.03 13.48
C ILE A 795 -11.16 5.88 12.34
N LEU A 796 -10.87 6.39 11.13
CA LEU A 796 -11.84 6.39 10.03
C LEU A 796 -12.34 4.98 9.67
N TYR A 797 -11.43 4.00 9.53
CA TYR A 797 -11.74 2.66 8.99
C TYR A 797 -12.21 1.63 10.04
N SER A 798 -12.22 1.98 11.33
CA SER A 798 -12.77 1.09 12.36
C SER A 798 -14.29 0.85 12.20
N SER A 799 -14.81 -0.26 12.71
CA SER A 799 -16.25 -0.61 12.58
C SER A 799 -17.17 0.22 13.48
N PHE A 800 -16.64 0.81 14.54
CA PHE A 800 -17.39 1.62 15.50
C PHE A 800 -17.87 2.94 14.88
N ARG A 801 -18.91 3.53 15.48
CA ARG A 801 -19.36 4.89 15.18
C ARG A 801 -18.69 5.89 16.12
N GLU A 802 -18.81 5.62 17.41
CA GLU A 802 -18.22 6.40 18.49
C GLU A 802 -16.90 5.74 18.88
N VAL A 803 -15.79 6.42 18.60
CA VAL A 803 -14.43 5.89 18.77
C VAL A 803 -13.73 6.63 19.89
N ILE A 804 -13.19 5.89 20.88
CA ILE A 804 -12.05 6.37 21.68
C ILE A 804 -10.79 5.81 21.03
N PHE A 805 -9.99 6.66 20.40
CA PHE A 805 -8.63 6.31 20.01
C PHE A 805 -7.70 6.46 21.21
N ILE A 806 -6.81 5.49 21.43
CA ILE A 806 -5.78 5.52 22.47
C ILE A 806 -4.45 5.12 21.82
N ASP A 807 -3.40 5.90 22.03
CA ASP A 807 -2.05 5.58 21.57
C ASP A 807 -1.41 4.49 22.45
N ALA A 808 -0.48 3.71 21.90
CA ALA A 808 0.06 2.51 22.55
C ALA A 808 0.83 2.80 23.86
N ASP A 809 1.25 4.06 24.09
CA ASP A 809 1.92 4.49 25.32
C ASP A 809 1.10 5.42 26.23
N SER A 810 -0.23 5.45 26.04
CA SER A 810 -1.20 6.13 26.91
C SER A 810 -1.89 5.15 27.87
N LEU A 811 -1.89 5.45 29.18
CA LEU A 811 -2.53 4.63 30.23
C LEU A 811 -3.59 5.43 31.00
N PHE A 812 -4.59 4.73 31.55
CA PHE A 812 -5.76 5.32 32.20
C PHE A 812 -5.87 4.96 33.69
N PHE A 813 -6.27 5.91 34.53
CA PHE A 813 -6.59 5.69 35.95
C PHE A 813 -8.07 5.28 36.17
N VAL A 814 -8.94 5.50 35.19
CA VAL A 814 -10.38 5.16 35.24
C VAL A 814 -10.80 4.36 34.01
N ASN A 815 -12.00 3.78 34.00
CA ASN A 815 -12.55 3.15 32.78
C ASN A 815 -12.57 4.17 31.61
N PRO A 816 -11.84 3.95 30.48
CA PRO A 816 -11.83 4.88 29.35
C PRO A 816 -13.22 5.21 28.80
N GLU A 817 -14.18 4.30 28.94
CA GLU A 817 -15.57 4.45 28.50
C GLU A 817 -16.28 5.67 29.09
N THR A 818 -15.87 6.16 30.27
CA THR A 818 -16.46 7.38 30.88
C THR A 818 -16.24 8.62 30.02
N LEU A 819 -15.29 8.61 29.08
CA LEU A 819 -15.09 9.72 28.15
C LEU A 819 -16.28 9.93 27.19
N PHE A 820 -17.09 8.91 26.92
CA PHE A 820 -18.33 9.07 26.15
C PHE A 820 -19.44 9.77 26.94
N GLU A 821 -19.29 9.88 28.27
CA GLU A 821 -20.22 10.58 29.17
C GLU A 821 -19.69 11.96 29.61
N ASP A 822 -18.57 12.41 29.04
CA ASP A 822 -18.09 13.78 29.20
C ASP A 822 -19.12 14.77 28.60
N PRO A 823 -19.58 15.80 29.34
CA PRO A 823 -20.61 16.73 28.85
C PRO A 823 -20.20 17.55 27.62
N ALA A 824 -18.90 17.74 27.38
CA ALA A 824 -18.41 18.41 26.18
C ALA A 824 -18.37 17.44 24.99
N TYR A 825 -18.01 16.16 25.19
CA TYR A 825 -18.18 15.12 24.16
C TYR A 825 -19.64 14.92 23.79
N GLN A 826 -20.55 14.66 24.74
CA GLN A 826 -21.98 14.43 24.47
C GLN A 826 -22.59 15.56 23.63
N LYS A 827 -22.19 16.81 23.92
CA LYS A 827 -22.60 17.99 23.16
C LYS A 827 -21.96 18.04 21.76
N ALA A 828 -20.62 17.95 21.68
CA ALA A 828 -19.85 18.23 20.48
C ALA A 828 -19.84 17.06 19.48
N GLY A 829 -19.66 15.83 19.96
CA GLY A 829 -19.32 14.66 19.15
C GLY A 829 -17.82 14.51 18.87
N ALA A 830 -16.99 15.48 19.28
CA ALA A 830 -15.53 15.40 19.22
C ALA A 830 -14.89 16.01 20.48
N LEU A 831 -14.03 15.24 21.15
CA LEU A 831 -13.28 15.62 22.35
C LEU A 831 -11.78 15.37 22.17
N PHE A 832 -10.99 16.43 22.39
CA PHE A 832 -9.53 16.42 22.28
C PHE A 832 -8.87 16.85 23.60
N PHE A 833 -7.60 16.49 23.82
CA PHE A 833 -6.83 16.89 25.00
C PHE A 833 -5.77 17.94 24.65
N ARG A 834 -5.37 18.76 25.63
CA ARG A 834 -4.39 19.84 25.43
C ARG A 834 -2.96 19.31 25.63
N ASP A 835 -2.00 19.77 24.83
CA ASP A 835 -0.57 19.50 25.11
C ASP A 835 -0.06 20.39 26.27
N ARG A 836 1.26 20.42 26.51
CA ARG A 836 1.94 21.27 27.50
C ARG A 836 1.94 22.76 27.11
N LEU A 837 1.99 23.64 28.10
CA LEU A 837 2.37 25.06 27.92
C LEU A 837 3.89 25.19 27.74
N ILE A 838 4.39 24.93 26.53
CA ILE A 838 5.82 24.90 26.22
C ILE A 838 6.11 25.55 24.85
N MET A 839 7.32 26.09 24.69
CA MET A 839 7.76 26.82 23.49
C MET A 839 6.77 27.91 23.02
N PRO A 840 6.58 29.03 23.76
CA PRO A 840 5.60 30.06 23.41
C PRO A 840 5.78 30.63 21.99
N GLU A 841 4.80 30.39 21.09
CA GLU A 841 4.83 30.82 19.69
C GLU A 841 3.44 31.26 19.19
N SER A 842 3.29 32.54 18.79
CA SER A 842 2.01 33.03 18.24
C SER A 842 1.85 32.74 16.74
N LYS A 843 1.28 31.58 16.43
CA LYS A 843 0.84 31.16 15.08
C LYS A 843 -0.41 31.90 14.57
N LYS A 844 -0.91 32.92 15.28
CA LYS A 844 -2.01 33.82 14.89
C LYS A 844 -1.97 34.27 13.42
N ARG A 845 -0.83 34.76 12.93
CA ARG A 845 -0.68 35.20 11.52
C ARG A 845 -0.78 34.05 10.52
N TRP A 846 -0.34 32.85 10.90
CA TRP A 846 -0.44 31.64 10.09
C TRP A 846 -1.89 31.13 10.03
N LEU A 847 -2.58 31.07 11.17
CA LEU A 847 -4.02 30.75 11.25
C LEU A 847 -4.87 31.72 10.41
N GLN A 848 -4.54 33.01 10.42
CA GLN A 848 -5.18 34.03 9.56
C GLN A 848 -4.91 33.86 8.06
N GLN A 849 -3.88 33.09 7.67
CA GLN A 849 -3.57 32.75 6.27
C GLN A 849 -4.30 31.48 5.83
N ILE A 850 -4.39 30.46 6.68
CA ILE A 850 -4.95 29.15 6.29
C ILE A 850 -6.47 29.02 6.53
N LEU A 851 -7.03 29.65 7.56
CA LEU A 851 -8.44 29.46 7.92
C LEU A 851 -9.37 30.39 7.11
N PRO A 852 -10.49 29.87 6.56
CA PRO A 852 -11.55 30.70 6.01
C PRO A 852 -12.13 31.69 7.04
N LYS A 853 -12.62 32.84 6.56
CA LYS A 853 -13.32 33.82 7.41
C LYS A 853 -14.83 33.52 7.43
N PRO A 854 -15.54 33.77 8.56
CA PRO A 854 -15.01 34.23 9.84
C PRO A 854 -14.31 33.11 10.62
N ILE A 855 -13.15 33.42 11.20
CA ILE A 855 -12.43 32.53 12.12
C ILE A 855 -13.28 32.35 13.38
N SER A 856 -13.32 31.14 13.97
CA SER A 856 -14.20 30.79 15.10
C SER A 856 -13.91 31.55 16.40
N ARG A 857 -14.64 31.20 17.47
CA ARG A 857 -14.30 31.62 18.83
C ARG A 857 -13.24 30.70 19.44
N GLN A 858 -13.33 29.37 19.27
CA GLN A 858 -12.32 28.42 19.77
C GLN A 858 -10.92 28.80 19.32
N VAL A 859 -10.71 29.06 18.03
CA VAL A 859 -9.39 29.41 17.47
C VAL A 859 -8.84 30.71 18.07
N LYS A 860 -9.69 31.72 18.30
CA LYS A 860 -9.24 32.99 18.90
C LYS A 860 -8.87 32.87 20.38
N GLN A 861 -9.23 31.76 21.02
CA GLN A 861 -8.91 31.42 22.40
C GLN A 861 -7.94 30.22 22.49
N SER A 862 -7.36 29.77 21.38
CA SER A 862 -6.38 28.67 21.37
C SER A 862 -4.97 29.20 21.65
N ARG A 863 -4.12 28.34 22.24
CA ARG A 863 -2.73 28.65 22.60
C ARG A 863 -1.90 29.11 21.39
N PHE A 864 -2.19 28.59 20.20
CA PHE A 864 -1.61 29.04 18.92
C PHE A 864 -1.92 30.49 18.56
N TRP A 865 -3.08 31.03 18.98
CA TRP A 865 -3.52 32.37 18.59
C TRP A 865 -3.11 33.44 19.60
N THR A 866 -3.16 33.11 20.89
CA THR A 866 -2.62 33.94 21.98
C THR A 866 -1.09 33.97 21.91
N GLY A 867 -0.46 32.80 21.79
CA GLY A 867 0.99 32.60 21.75
C GLY A 867 1.53 31.80 22.94
N ASP A 868 0.66 31.31 23.81
CA ASP A 868 1.02 30.68 25.10
C ASP A 868 1.79 29.36 24.94
N SER A 869 1.63 28.67 23.81
CA SER A 869 2.34 27.43 23.48
C SER A 869 2.38 27.21 21.97
N GLY A 870 3.50 26.68 21.48
CA GLY A 870 3.67 26.21 20.10
C GLY A 870 2.93 24.92 19.78
N HIS A 871 2.33 24.29 20.82
CA HIS A 871 1.51 23.07 20.78
C HIS A 871 0.13 23.32 21.42
N MET A 872 -0.94 22.83 20.79
CA MET A 872 -2.31 22.98 21.30
C MET A 872 -2.93 21.63 21.68
N GLN A 873 -2.77 20.59 20.86
CA GLN A 873 -3.42 19.29 21.06
C GLN A 873 -2.43 18.17 21.39
N GLU A 874 -2.79 17.32 22.37
CA GLU A 874 -2.24 15.97 22.51
C GLU A 874 -3.16 14.98 21.76
N SER A 875 -2.57 14.10 20.95
CA SER A 875 -3.25 13.04 20.17
C SER A 875 -3.03 11.63 20.75
N GLY A 876 -2.49 11.55 21.97
CA GLY A 876 -2.40 10.32 22.76
C GLY A 876 -3.76 9.70 23.12
N VAL A 877 -4.83 10.50 23.18
CA VAL A 877 -6.25 10.07 23.27
C VAL A 877 -7.12 11.04 22.47
N ILE A 878 -8.07 10.50 21.69
CA ILE A 878 -9.03 11.27 20.87
C ILE A 878 -10.41 10.58 20.93
N VAL A 879 -11.50 11.33 21.14
CA VAL A 879 -12.87 10.76 21.13
C VAL A 879 -13.73 11.40 20.05
N VAL A 880 -14.30 10.62 19.14
CA VAL A 880 -15.07 11.13 17.97
C VAL A 880 -16.26 10.23 17.61
N ASP A 881 -17.44 10.84 17.45
CA ASP A 881 -18.58 10.30 16.70
C ASP A 881 -18.35 10.52 15.19
N LYS A 882 -17.92 9.46 14.51
CA LYS A 882 -17.62 9.49 13.08
C LYS A 882 -18.84 9.77 12.21
N TRP A 883 -20.06 9.53 12.72
CA TRP A 883 -21.29 9.89 12.00
C TRP A 883 -21.43 11.39 11.84
N ARG A 884 -21.16 12.15 12.91
CA ARG A 884 -21.28 13.62 12.95
C ARG A 884 -20.18 14.31 12.15
N HIS A 885 -18.95 13.81 12.26
CA HIS A 885 -17.77 14.53 11.78
C HIS A 885 -17.07 13.88 10.57
N PHE A 886 -17.79 13.08 9.80
CA PHE A 886 -17.25 12.30 8.68
C PHE A 886 -16.38 13.13 7.71
N ILE A 887 -16.88 14.27 7.23
CA ILE A 887 -16.14 15.14 6.30
C ILE A 887 -14.91 15.79 6.95
N ALA A 888 -14.95 16.06 8.26
CA ALA A 888 -13.78 16.55 8.99
C ALA A 888 -12.68 15.47 9.07
N LEU A 889 -13.04 14.22 9.39
CA LEU A 889 -12.12 13.07 9.38
C LEU A 889 -11.53 12.79 7.99
N LEU A 890 -12.30 12.99 6.91
CA LEU A 890 -11.76 12.93 5.54
C LEU A 890 -10.68 14.00 5.30
N LEU A 891 -10.81 15.21 5.86
CA LEU A 891 -9.76 16.23 5.78
C LEU A 891 -8.57 15.93 6.72
N VAL A 892 -8.78 15.34 7.91
CA VAL A 892 -7.66 14.91 8.77
C VAL A 892 -6.85 13.79 8.09
N THR A 893 -7.51 12.80 7.48
CA THR A 893 -6.82 11.77 6.68
C THR A 893 -6.13 12.36 5.46
N ARG A 894 -6.70 13.38 4.79
CA ARG A 894 -5.99 14.14 3.71
C ARG A 894 -4.66 14.72 4.19
N MET A 895 -4.68 15.40 5.34
CA MET A 895 -3.52 16.10 5.90
C MET A 895 -2.42 15.18 6.41
N ASN A 896 -2.78 13.97 6.86
CA ASN A 896 -1.83 12.95 7.32
C ASN A 896 -1.43 11.94 6.21
N GLY A 897 -2.15 11.93 5.09
CA GLY A 897 -1.85 11.12 3.92
C GLY A 897 -1.14 11.91 2.81
N PRO A 898 -1.78 12.14 1.64
CA PRO A 898 -1.11 12.68 0.46
C PRO A 898 -0.43 14.05 0.62
N ASP A 899 -0.89 14.88 1.56
CA ASP A 899 -0.34 16.23 1.77
C ASP A 899 0.63 16.31 2.98
N ARG A 900 0.86 15.21 3.69
CA ARG A 900 1.70 15.14 4.91
C ARG A 900 3.12 15.64 4.68
N ASP A 901 3.81 14.97 3.75
CA ASP A 901 5.25 15.12 3.53
C ASP A 901 5.51 16.20 2.47
N GLY A 902 6.40 17.15 2.77
CA GLY A 902 6.99 18.01 1.74
C GLY A 902 8.02 17.29 0.87
N ASN A 903 8.58 18.01 -0.09
CA ASN A 903 9.82 17.66 -0.74
C ASN A 903 10.61 18.94 -1.02
N LYS A 904 11.65 19.18 -0.21
CA LYS A 904 12.51 20.37 -0.32
C LYS A 904 13.22 20.46 -1.67
N ASP A 905 13.49 19.32 -2.31
CA ASP A 905 14.14 19.25 -3.63
C ASP A 905 13.18 19.71 -4.76
N GLU A 906 11.87 19.72 -4.51
CA GLU A 906 10.80 20.22 -5.40
C GLU A 906 10.26 21.61 -4.97
N GLY A 907 10.76 22.18 -3.87
CA GLY A 907 10.16 23.37 -3.23
C GLY A 907 8.79 23.11 -2.58
N ARG A 908 8.39 21.84 -2.44
CA ARG A 908 7.09 21.40 -1.94
C ARG A 908 7.09 21.35 -0.40
N VAL A 909 6.12 22.00 0.24
CA VAL A 909 5.95 22.08 1.71
C VAL A 909 4.72 21.27 2.11
N GLY A 910 4.90 20.27 2.97
CA GLY A 910 3.83 19.42 3.49
C GLY A 910 3.16 20.00 4.74
N ILE A 911 2.19 19.27 5.29
CA ILE A 911 1.56 19.62 6.57
C ILE A 911 2.55 19.46 7.73
N TYR A 912 3.37 18.40 7.75
CA TYR A 912 4.34 18.15 8.82
C TYR A 912 5.57 19.07 8.78
N ASP A 913 5.74 19.88 7.71
CA ASP A 913 6.69 21.01 7.69
C ASP A 913 6.13 22.27 8.38
N MET A 914 4.84 22.31 8.73
CA MET A 914 4.15 23.48 9.32
C MET A 914 3.60 23.23 10.74
N VAL A 915 3.26 21.98 11.07
CA VAL A 915 2.82 21.54 12.39
C VAL A 915 3.57 20.27 12.81
N TYR A 916 3.69 20.03 14.12
CA TYR A 916 4.43 18.88 14.63
C TYR A 916 3.57 17.61 14.60
N GLY A 917 3.75 16.80 13.57
CA GLY A 917 3.06 15.52 13.42
C GLY A 917 1.54 15.63 13.22
N ASP A 918 0.84 14.59 13.65
CA ASP A 918 -0.62 14.47 13.53
C ASP A 918 -1.38 15.36 14.53
N LYS A 919 -0.77 15.67 15.69
CA LYS A 919 -1.37 16.36 16.84
C LYS A 919 -2.35 17.47 16.48
N GLU A 920 -1.88 18.47 15.75
CA GLU A 920 -2.65 19.68 15.42
C GLU A 920 -3.65 19.46 14.28
N THR A 921 -3.50 18.40 13.50
CA THR A 921 -4.29 18.16 12.29
C THR A 921 -5.76 17.88 12.59
N PHE A 922 -6.09 17.35 13.78
CA PHE A 922 -7.47 17.03 14.16
C PHE A 922 -8.32 18.29 14.29
N TRP A 923 -8.05 19.17 15.26
CA TRP A 923 -8.81 20.41 15.42
C TRP A 923 -8.70 21.36 14.22
N LEU A 924 -7.55 21.38 13.52
CA LEU A 924 -7.41 22.13 12.27
C LEU A 924 -8.33 21.58 11.17
N GLY A 925 -8.54 20.27 11.08
CA GLY A 925 -9.43 19.65 10.10
C GLY A 925 -10.88 20.10 10.29
N TRP A 926 -11.35 20.09 11.54
CA TRP A 926 -12.66 20.60 11.92
C TRP A 926 -12.83 22.08 11.52
N GLU A 927 -11.92 22.96 11.94
CA GLU A 927 -11.96 24.39 11.60
C GLU A 927 -11.83 24.68 10.10
N LEU A 928 -11.04 23.89 9.35
CA LEU A 928 -10.91 24.02 7.91
C LEU A 928 -12.19 23.59 7.18
N VAL A 929 -12.86 22.52 7.61
CA VAL A 929 -14.21 22.13 7.12
C VAL A 929 -15.31 23.07 7.63
N GLY A 930 -15.04 23.88 8.66
CA GLY A 930 -16.03 24.73 9.32
C GLY A 930 -16.98 23.96 10.24
N ASP A 931 -16.56 22.77 10.66
CA ASP A 931 -17.19 22.02 11.75
C ASP A 931 -16.66 22.57 13.08
N GLN A 932 -17.51 23.28 13.82
CA GLN A 932 -17.14 23.91 15.10
C GLN A 932 -17.68 23.13 16.31
N ASP A 933 -18.30 21.97 16.07
CA ASP A 933 -18.77 21.07 17.12
C ASP A 933 -17.62 20.15 17.56
N TYR A 934 -16.59 20.75 18.14
CA TYR A 934 -15.51 20.06 18.84
C TYR A 934 -15.15 20.79 20.14
N ALA A 935 -14.70 20.04 21.12
CA ALA A 935 -14.26 20.54 22.41
C ALA A 935 -12.85 20.05 22.76
N PHE A 936 -12.11 20.89 23.47
CA PHE A 936 -11.02 20.40 24.32
C PHE A 936 -11.58 20.03 25.69
N HIS A 937 -11.09 18.94 26.29
CA HIS A 937 -11.40 18.57 27.66
C HIS A 937 -11.01 19.70 28.63
N GLN A 938 -11.78 19.89 29.71
CA GLN A 938 -11.63 21.07 30.59
C GLN A 938 -10.83 20.81 31.88
N GLY A 939 -10.56 19.55 32.24
CA GLY A 939 -9.59 19.22 33.27
C GLY A 939 -8.18 19.69 32.90
N ASP A 940 -7.38 19.99 33.92
CA ASP A 940 -6.01 20.51 33.77
C ASP A 940 -5.02 19.42 33.32
N ALA A 941 -3.84 19.86 32.86
CA ALA A 941 -2.71 18.99 32.54
C ALA A 941 -1.64 19.04 33.64
N GLY A 942 -0.65 18.15 33.59
CA GLY A 942 0.42 18.10 34.60
C GLY A 942 1.52 17.09 34.31
N THR A 943 2.37 16.85 35.30
CA THR A 943 3.41 15.80 35.30
C THR A 943 3.28 14.93 36.55
N MET A 944 3.89 13.75 36.55
CA MET A 944 3.87 12.80 37.67
C MET A 944 5.24 12.16 37.87
N GLY A 945 5.60 11.87 39.12
CA GLY A 945 6.93 11.33 39.43
C GLY A 945 7.30 11.44 40.90
N VAL A 946 8.56 11.77 41.14
CA VAL A 946 9.12 12.14 42.46
C VAL A 946 9.57 13.60 42.36
N VAL A 947 9.35 14.36 43.44
CA VAL A 947 9.87 15.72 43.59
C VAL A 947 11.40 15.69 43.56
N GLN A 948 12.02 16.60 42.80
CA GLN A 948 13.45 16.83 42.91
C GLN A 948 13.75 17.59 44.20
N ASP A 949 14.62 17.02 45.04
CA ASP A 949 15.29 17.81 46.08
C ASP A 949 16.02 18.98 45.42
N HIS A 950 15.70 20.20 45.83
CA HIS A 950 16.55 21.35 45.52
C HIS A 950 17.93 21.05 46.10
N LYS A 951 18.92 20.85 45.23
CA LYS A 951 20.32 20.93 45.63
C LYS A 951 20.55 22.33 46.20
N ASP A 952 20.76 22.41 47.51
CA ASP A 952 21.37 23.59 48.13
C ASP A 952 22.58 23.98 47.27
N GLU A 953 22.65 25.25 46.83
CA GLU A 953 23.81 25.73 46.09
C GLU A 953 25.07 25.42 46.90
N GLU A 954 26.07 24.79 46.28
CA GLU A 954 27.32 24.43 46.96
C GLU A 954 27.89 25.69 47.63
N ARG A 955 27.75 25.77 48.96
CA ARG A 955 28.21 26.91 49.77
C ARG A 955 29.74 26.95 49.73
N LYS A 956 30.28 27.58 48.69
CA LYS A 956 31.72 27.79 48.50
C LYS A 956 32.26 28.41 49.78
N PRO A 957 33.28 27.79 50.43
CA PRO A 957 33.74 28.23 51.73
C PRO A 957 34.22 29.68 51.64
N ARG A 958 33.84 30.48 52.64
CA ARG A 958 34.03 31.92 52.61
C ARG A 958 35.51 32.23 52.83
N MET A 959 36.22 32.55 51.75
CA MET A 959 37.62 32.96 51.81
C MET A 959 37.74 34.30 52.56
N VAL A 960 38.47 34.30 53.68
CA VAL A 960 38.75 35.49 54.49
C VAL A 960 40.24 35.82 54.38
N LYS A 961 40.54 37.07 53.97
CA LYS A 961 41.90 37.61 53.95
C LYS A 961 42.38 37.93 55.36
N LYS A 962 43.47 37.32 55.79
CA LYS A 962 44.16 37.59 57.06
C LYS A 962 45.58 38.08 56.78
N LYS A 963 46.10 38.95 57.66
CA LYS A 963 47.45 39.51 57.56
C LYS A 963 48.40 38.80 58.52
N ARG A 964 49.65 38.60 58.12
CA ARG A 964 50.74 38.16 59.01
C ARG A 964 52.00 39.02 58.80
N PRO A 965 52.78 39.31 59.85
CA PRO A 965 54.04 40.04 59.70
C PRO A 965 55.07 39.20 58.93
N VAL A 966 55.82 39.86 58.06
CA VAL A 966 56.93 39.28 57.30
C VAL A 966 58.17 39.26 58.19
N MET A 967 58.74 38.09 58.43
CA MET A 967 59.90 37.95 59.33
C MET A 967 61.24 38.24 58.63
N ASP A 968 62.26 38.54 59.42
CA ASP A 968 63.66 38.59 59.02
C ASP A 968 64.35 37.22 59.16
N GLU A 969 65.63 37.15 58.82
CA GLU A 969 66.43 35.91 58.87
C GLU A 969 66.68 35.42 60.32
N ASN A 970 66.37 36.23 61.33
CA ASN A 970 66.46 35.89 62.76
C ASN A 970 65.07 35.56 63.37
N GLY A 971 63.99 35.65 62.59
CA GLY A 971 62.63 35.37 63.04
C GLY A 971 61.91 36.53 63.75
N GLN A 972 62.36 37.78 63.57
CA GLN A 972 61.69 38.98 64.09
C GLN A 972 60.89 39.71 62.99
N PRO A 973 59.79 40.43 63.31
CA PRO A 973 59.03 41.19 62.32
C PRO A 973 59.90 42.23 61.61
N LYS A 974 59.89 42.25 60.28
CA LYS A 974 60.52 43.31 59.49
C LYS A 974 59.73 44.61 59.67
N LEU A 975 60.44 45.65 60.09
CA LEU A 975 59.93 47.01 60.16
C LEU A 975 60.25 47.76 58.86
N ASP A 976 59.39 48.69 58.47
CA ASP A 976 59.67 49.67 57.41
C ASP A 976 60.57 50.82 57.90
N GLU A 977 60.91 51.76 57.02
CA GLU A 977 61.76 52.92 57.36
C GLU A 977 61.13 53.88 58.38
N ASN A 978 59.83 53.73 58.69
CA ASN A 978 59.10 54.49 59.70
C ASN A 978 58.89 53.71 61.01
N GLY A 979 59.31 52.43 61.09
CA GLY A 979 59.17 51.58 62.27
C GLY A 979 57.85 50.83 62.39
N GLN A 980 57.11 50.60 61.30
CA GLN A 980 55.88 49.79 61.28
C GLN A 980 56.12 48.38 60.71
N GLU A 981 55.44 47.36 61.27
CA GLU A 981 55.56 45.97 60.82
C GLU A 981 55.03 45.76 59.39
N ILE A 982 55.89 45.27 58.50
CA ILE A 982 55.55 44.89 57.14
C ILE A 982 54.71 43.61 57.19
N THR A 983 53.50 43.64 56.65
CA THR A 983 52.56 42.51 56.67
C THR A 983 52.15 42.05 55.28
N GLU A 984 52.00 40.74 55.09
CA GLU A 984 51.49 40.12 53.86
C GLU A 984 50.07 39.56 54.07
N GLU A 985 49.24 39.63 53.02
CA GLU A 985 47.87 39.09 52.99
C GLU A 985 47.87 37.64 52.46
N TYR A 986 47.12 36.76 53.13
CA TYR A 986 46.83 35.41 52.66
C TYR A 986 45.35 35.07 52.93
N GLU A 987 44.79 34.19 52.11
CA GLU A 987 43.38 33.77 52.20
C GLU A 987 43.27 32.44 52.96
N VAL A 988 42.24 32.34 53.81
CA VAL A 988 41.90 31.14 54.57
C VAL A 988 40.41 30.86 54.39
N ALA A 989 40.05 29.60 54.13
CA ALA A 989 38.68 29.13 54.14
C ALA A 989 38.23 28.90 55.59
N GLU A 990 37.09 29.46 55.97
CA GLU A 990 36.39 29.09 57.21
C GLU A 990 35.31 28.05 56.89
N GLU A 991 35.33 26.93 57.61
CA GLU A 991 34.30 25.89 57.56
C GLU A 991 33.05 26.35 58.34
N PRO A 992 31.83 26.01 57.89
CA PRO A 992 30.60 26.39 58.59
C PRO A 992 30.40 25.53 59.85
N GLU A 993 30.06 26.17 60.97
CA GLU A 993 29.63 25.46 62.18
C GLU A 993 28.34 24.67 61.94
N GLU A 994 28.28 23.43 62.43
CA GLU A 994 27.03 22.67 62.47
C GLU A 994 26.05 23.34 63.45
N HIS A 995 24.81 23.55 63.02
CA HIS A 995 23.67 23.87 63.89
C HIS A 995 22.64 22.74 63.79
N GLU A 996 21.94 22.50 64.90
CA GLU A 996 20.89 21.48 64.97
C GLU A 996 19.73 21.80 63.99
N PRO A 997 19.02 20.78 63.48
CA PRO A 997 18.02 20.98 62.44
C PRO A 997 16.74 21.64 62.99
N GLU A 998 16.61 22.96 62.78
CA GLU A 998 15.30 23.60 62.75
C GLU A 998 14.43 22.97 61.65
N GLU A 999 13.11 22.94 61.86
CA GLU A 999 12.16 22.45 60.85
C GLU A 999 12.27 23.31 59.58
N ARG A 1000 12.79 22.73 58.49
CA ARG A 1000 12.89 23.43 57.21
C ARG A 1000 11.48 23.85 56.76
N PRO A 1001 11.21 25.15 56.49
CA PRO A 1001 9.93 25.56 55.96
C PRO A 1001 9.71 24.88 54.60
N GLU A 1002 8.46 24.50 54.30
CA GLU A 1002 8.15 23.87 53.01
C GLU A 1002 8.61 24.78 51.85
N PRO A 1003 9.22 24.22 50.79
CA PRO A 1003 9.64 25.00 49.65
C PRO A 1003 8.41 25.59 48.95
N SER A 1004 8.49 26.87 48.57
CA SER A 1004 7.37 27.57 47.91
C SER A 1004 6.97 26.94 46.58
N ASN A 1005 7.91 26.22 45.96
CA ASN A 1005 7.80 25.63 44.65
C ASN A 1005 8.32 24.19 44.66
N TYR A 1006 7.72 23.36 43.82
CA TYR A 1006 8.12 21.97 43.60
C TYR A 1006 8.40 21.73 42.12
N THR A 1007 9.41 20.91 41.83
CA THR A 1007 9.74 20.48 40.46
C THR A 1007 9.68 18.96 40.35
N ILE A 1008 9.01 18.47 39.31
CA ILE A 1008 9.07 17.06 38.88
C ILE A 1008 9.50 17.03 37.42
N CYS A 1009 10.51 16.22 37.10
CA CYS A 1009 10.94 15.97 35.73
C CYS A 1009 10.59 14.54 35.33
N SER A 1010 9.79 14.39 34.28
CA SER A 1010 9.35 13.09 33.77
C SER A 1010 9.05 13.17 32.26
N PRO A 1011 9.07 12.06 31.51
CA PRO A 1011 8.55 12.03 30.15
C PRO A 1011 7.00 12.03 30.10
N GLN A 1012 6.33 11.76 31.23
CA GLN A 1012 4.87 11.63 31.28
C GLN A 1012 4.16 12.99 31.09
N LEU A 1013 2.98 12.94 30.46
CA LEU A 1013 1.99 14.03 30.42
C LEU A 1013 0.73 13.53 31.08
N LEU A 1014 0.41 14.03 32.28
CA LEU A 1014 -0.79 13.68 33.02
C LEU A 1014 -1.95 14.57 32.61
N HIS A 1015 -3.12 13.98 32.42
CA HIS A 1015 -4.40 14.68 32.30
C HIS A 1015 -5.28 14.37 33.50
N LEU A 1016 -5.96 15.40 34.00
CA LEU A 1016 -6.90 15.30 35.09
C LEU A 1016 -8.34 15.31 34.58
N ASP A 1017 -9.26 14.80 35.39
CA ASP A 1017 -10.71 14.87 35.18
C ASP A 1017 -11.27 16.25 35.57
N LEU A 1018 -12.60 16.42 35.49
CA LEU A 1018 -13.28 17.67 35.89
C LEU A 1018 -13.26 17.93 37.40
N ASN A 1019 -12.78 16.99 38.22
CA ASN A 1019 -12.66 17.08 39.68
C ASN A 1019 -11.20 17.27 40.15
N GLY A 1020 -10.23 17.32 39.22
CA GLY A 1020 -8.79 17.43 39.54
C GLY A 1020 -8.10 16.12 39.90
N LYS A 1021 -8.72 14.97 39.62
CA LYS A 1021 -8.14 13.63 39.82
C LYS A 1021 -7.41 13.13 38.56
N PRO A 1022 -6.38 12.28 38.69
CA PRO A 1022 -5.76 11.58 37.57
C PRO A 1022 -6.81 10.85 36.70
N LEU A 1023 -6.80 11.14 35.39
CA LEU A 1023 -7.72 10.56 34.40
C LEU A 1023 -6.98 9.58 33.50
N TRP A 1024 -5.97 10.07 32.79
CA TRP A 1024 -5.07 9.30 31.93
C TRP A 1024 -3.74 10.04 31.74
N PHE A 1025 -2.70 9.34 31.29
CA PHE A 1025 -1.40 9.95 30.98
C PHE A 1025 -0.74 9.33 29.75
N ASN A 1026 -0.03 10.14 28.96
CA ASN A 1026 0.88 9.67 27.92
C ASN A 1026 2.31 9.52 28.48
N GLY A 1027 3.12 8.66 27.87
CA GLY A 1027 4.58 8.61 28.10
C GLY A 1027 5.11 7.25 28.59
N TRP A 1028 4.24 6.25 28.73
CA TRP A 1028 4.53 4.94 29.33
C TRP A 1028 4.90 4.95 30.82
N LEU A 1029 5.14 3.77 31.40
CA LEU A 1029 5.46 3.55 32.82
C LEU A 1029 6.97 3.65 33.16
N LEU A 1030 7.83 3.92 32.17
CA LEU A 1030 9.29 3.90 32.34
C LEU A 1030 9.86 5.27 32.66
N ASP A 1031 11.02 5.30 33.31
CA ASP A 1031 11.81 6.51 33.57
C ASP A 1031 12.38 7.10 32.27
N ASN A 1032 12.92 6.26 31.40
CA ASN A 1032 13.31 6.61 30.03
C ASN A 1032 12.94 5.49 29.05
N LYS A 1033 11.92 5.71 28.22
CA LYS A 1033 11.44 4.72 27.24
C LYS A 1033 12.44 4.43 26.11
N PHE A 1034 13.41 5.32 25.88
CA PHE A 1034 14.46 5.21 24.85
C PHE A 1034 15.77 4.56 25.36
N ALA A 1035 15.89 4.31 26.67
CA ALA A 1035 17.06 3.63 27.23
C ALA A 1035 17.22 2.19 26.71
N ASP A 1036 18.46 1.68 26.75
CA ASP A 1036 18.77 0.30 26.38
C ASP A 1036 17.94 -0.72 27.19
N LYS A 1037 17.58 -1.88 26.62
CA LYS A 1037 16.74 -2.89 27.33
C LYS A 1037 17.31 -3.38 28.67
N LYS A 1038 18.60 -3.16 28.94
CA LYS A 1038 19.29 -3.45 30.23
C LYS A 1038 19.31 -2.28 31.22
N GLN A 1039 18.83 -1.10 30.83
CA GLN A 1039 18.86 0.14 31.60
C GLN A 1039 17.47 0.71 31.91
N LYS A 1040 16.45 0.34 31.12
CA LYS A 1040 15.03 0.71 31.37
C LYS A 1040 14.59 0.33 32.79
N LYS A 1041 14.05 1.30 33.53
CA LYS A 1041 13.41 1.07 34.84
C LYS A 1041 12.00 1.63 34.84
N PHE A 1042 11.16 1.12 35.73
CA PHE A 1042 9.87 1.75 36.00
C PHE A 1042 10.07 3.09 36.71
N GLY A 1043 9.29 4.10 36.32
CA GLY A 1043 9.21 5.36 37.02
C GLY A 1043 8.70 5.17 38.45
N LYS A 1044 9.17 6.01 39.37
CA LYS A 1044 8.58 6.16 40.70
C LYS A 1044 7.51 7.24 40.63
N PHE A 1045 6.28 6.91 41.06
CA PHE A 1045 5.13 7.80 41.01
C PHE A 1045 4.60 8.03 42.42
N GLU A 1046 5.12 9.06 43.08
CA GLU A 1046 4.84 9.39 44.47
C GLU A 1046 3.91 10.62 44.55
N HIS A 1047 4.11 11.59 43.66
CA HIS A 1047 3.41 12.87 43.56
C HIS A 1047 3.04 13.23 42.11
N TYR A 1048 2.11 14.17 41.94
CA TYR A 1048 1.84 14.85 40.67
C TYR A 1048 1.75 16.37 40.85
N LEU A 1049 2.14 17.13 39.82
CA LEU A 1049 2.07 18.59 39.79
C LEU A 1049 1.15 19.06 38.66
N ILE A 1050 0.32 20.06 38.94
CA ILE A 1050 -0.68 20.60 38.00
C ILE A 1050 -0.12 21.82 37.26
N GLU A 1051 -0.28 21.86 35.94
CA GLU A 1051 0.14 22.97 35.07
C GLU A 1051 -0.44 24.32 35.57
N PRO A 1052 0.38 25.32 35.94
CA PRO A 1052 -0.11 26.61 36.39
C PRO A 1052 -0.75 27.34 35.21
N ARG A 1053 -1.90 27.99 35.46
CA ARG A 1053 -2.68 28.68 34.43
C ARG A 1053 -2.09 30.03 34.00
N ASP A 1054 -1.13 30.56 34.78
CA ASP A 1054 -0.43 31.80 34.50
C ASP A 1054 0.90 31.54 33.78
N ILE A 1055 1.19 32.32 32.75
CA ILE A 1055 2.44 32.24 31.98
C ILE A 1055 3.59 32.87 32.78
N ARG A 1056 4.70 32.13 32.94
CA ARG A 1056 5.87 32.51 33.75
C ARG A 1056 7.11 32.69 32.87
N GLU A 1057 8.06 33.50 33.33
CA GLU A 1057 9.42 33.57 32.81
C GLU A 1057 10.43 33.26 33.94
N PRO A 1058 11.26 32.19 33.83
CA PRO A 1058 11.21 31.14 32.81
C PRO A 1058 9.88 30.36 32.83
N GLY A 1059 9.59 29.68 31.72
CA GLY A 1059 8.36 28.89 31.58
C GLY A 1059 8.26 27.79 32.64
N ALA A 1060 7.03 27.50 33.09
CA ALA A 1060 6.76 26.46 34.07
C ALA A 1060 7.19 25.06 33.59
N TRP A 1061 7.07 24.81 32.28
CA TRP A 1061 7.66 23.65 31.62
C TRP A 1061 9.04 23.96 31.02
N GLN A 1062 10.01 23.09 31.29
CA GLN A 1062 11.35 23.08 30.68
C GLN A 1062 11.59 21.72 30.03
N LEU A 1063 12.15 21.72 28.82
CA LEU A 1063 12.49 20.51 28.06
C LEU A 1063 13.98 20.21 28.23
N GLU A 1064 14.28 19.04 28.76
CA GLU A 1064 15.63 18.49 28.87
C GLU A 1064 15.89 17.43 27.77
N GLU A 1065 17.06 16.77 27.83
CA GLU A 1065 17.41 15.70 26.88
C GLU A 1065 16.48 14.47 26.99
N SER A 1066 16.46 13.62 25.97
CA SER A 1066 15.68 12.36 25.92
C SER A 1066 14.16 12.50 26.12
N ASN A 1067 13.58 13.68 25.82
CA ASN A 1067 12.16 14.02 26.06
C ASN A 1067 11.76 14.04 27.56
N MET A 1068 12.71 14.32 28.45
CA MET A 1068 12.41 14.65 29.86
C MET A 1068 11.79 16.05 29.93
N CYS A 1069 10.61 16.16 30.54
CA CYS A 1069 9.90 17.42 30.74
C CYS A 1069 9.81 17.75 32.24
N CYS A 1070 10.51 18.80 32.65
CA CYS A 1070 10.42 19.36 33.99
C CYS A 1070 9.25 20.34 34.08
N LEU A 1071 8.33 20.10 35.02
CA LEU A 1071 7.30 21.06 35.41
C LEU A 1071 7.63 21.58 36.80
N THR A 1072 7.69 22.91 36.95
CA THR A 1072 7.82 23.60 38.23
C THR A 1072 6.55 24.36 38.56
N THR A 1073 5.98 24.12 39.75
CA THR A 1073 4.70 24.70 40.20
C THR A 1073 4.83 25.30 41.59
N ASP A 1074 3.79 26.00 42.04
CA ASP A 1074 3.67 26.41 43.45
C ASP A 1074 3.13 25.24 44.31
N ALA A 1075 3.26 25.37 45.63
CA ALA A 1075 2.92 24.32 46.60
C ALA A 1075 1.44 23.88 46.58
N ASP A 1076 0.49 24.77 46.26
CA ASP A 1076 -0.94 24.45 46.19
C ASP A 1076 -1.33 23.64 44.94
N LEU A 1077 -0.45 23.61 43.93
CA LEU A 1077 -0.57 22.80 42.71
C LEU A 1077 0.15 21.44 42.81
N LYS A 1078 0.84 21.15 43.92
CA LYS A 1078 1.30 19.79 44.24
C LYS A 1078 0.16 18.94 44.78
N ARG A 1079 0.09 17.69 44.36
CA ARG A 1079 -0.81 16.66 44.88
C ARG A 1079 -0.05 15.34 45.06
N ASP A 1080 -0.58 14.51 45.94
CA ASP A 1080 -0.04 13.20 46.28
C ASP A 1080 -1.03 12.15 45.78
N PHE A 1081 -0.55 11.10 45.11
CA PHE A 1081 -1.44 10.02 44.67
C PHE A 1081 -2.08 9.33 45.88
N SER A 1082 -3.40 9.13 45.83
CA SER A 1082 -4.16 8.37 46.81
C SER A 1082 -3.73 6.89 46.84
N PRO A 1083 -4.08 6.13 47.91
CA PRO A 1083 -3.83 4.68 47.95
C PRO A 1083 -4.39 3.96 46.72
N GLU A 1084 -5.60 4.31 46.29
CA GLU A 1084 -6.29 3.72 45.15
C GLU A 1084 -5.56 3.99 43.82
N GLU A 1085 -5.11 5.23 43.59
CA GLU A 1085 -4.32 5.59 42.41
C GLU A 1085 -2.94 4.92 42.41
N LYS A 1086 -2.32 4.73 43.60
CA LYS A 1086 -1.06 3.98 43.77
C LYS A 1086 -1.24 2.50 43.50
N ASP A 1087 -2.34 1.88 43.93
CA ASP A 1087 -2.64 0.48 43.64
C ASP A 1087 -2.89 0.25 42.15
N ILE A 1088 -3.54 1.19 41.46
CA ILE A 1088 -3.71 1.17 39.99
C ILE A 1088 -2.34 1.25 39.28
N LEU A 1089 -1.45 2.14 39.71
CA LEU A 1089 -0.09 2.24 39.15
C LEU A 1089 0.76 0.98 39.42
N ASN A 1090 0.66 0.41 40.63
CA ASN A 1090 1.32 -0.85 40.98
C ASN A 1090 0.78 -2.02 40.13
N MET A 1091 -0.53 -2.07 39.88
CA MET A 1091 -1.17 -3.05 39.00
C MET A 1091 -0.64 -2.94 37.56
N MET A 1092 -0.54 -1.73 37.00
CA MET A 1092 0.04 -1.49 35.67
C MET A 1092 1.51 -1.94 35.59
N ILE A 1093 2.33 -1.57 36.58
CA ILE A 1093 3.76 -1.92 36.64
C ILE A 1093 3.94 -3.45 36.75
N ASN A 1094 3.09 -4.14 37.50
CA ASN A 1094 3.15 -5.60 37.60
C ASN A 1094 2.71 -6.28 36.30
N GLN A 1095 1.67 -5.77 35.63
CA GLN A 1095 1.26 -6.26 34.31
C GLN A 1095 2.39 -6.11 33.26
N ALA A 1096 3.11 -4.98 33.29
CA ALA A 1096 4.25 -4.74 32.40
C ALA A 1096 5.45 -5.67 32.67
N LYS A 1097 5.63 -6.14 33.91
CA LYS A 1097 6.65 -7.15 34.25
C LYS A 1097 6.26 -8.54 33.75
N GLU A 1098 4.99 -8.93 33.86
CA GLU A 1098 4.47 -10.21 33.35
C GLU A 1098 4.70 -10.35 31.83
N VAL A 1099 4.55 -9.25 31.08
CA VAL A 1099 4.80 -9.18 29.62
C VAL A 1099 6.31 -9.04 29.27
N GLY A 1100 7.19 -8.90 30.26
CA GLY A 1100 8.65 -8.86 30.05
C GLY A 1100 9.19 -7.55 29.49
N VAL A 1101 8.50 -6.41 29.74
CA VAL A 1101 8.88 -5.08 29.23
C VAL A 1101 10.23 -4.59 29.80
N THR A 1102 10.64 -5.09 30.96
CA THR A 1102 11.96 -4.88 31.58
C THR A 1102 12.60 -6.22 31.98
N ALA A 1103 13.94 -6.27 31.99
CA ALA A 1103 14.68 -7.47 32.35
C ALA A 1103 14.98 -7.56 33.87
N GLY A 1104 13.98 -8.02 34.65
CA GLY A 1104 14.11 -8.34 36.08
C GLY A 1104 13.93 -7.16 37.02
#